data_AF-A0A2D7M3G8-F1
#
_entry.id   AF-A0A2D7M3G8-F1
#
_cell.length_a   1.000
_cell.length_b   1.000
_cell.length_c   1.000
_cell.angle_alpha   90.00
_cell.angle_beta   90.00
_cell.angle_gamma   90.00
#
_symmetry.space_group_name_H-M   'P 1'
#
loop_
_entity.id
_entity.type
_entity.pdbx_description
1 polymer ?
#
loop_
_entity_poly.entity_id
_entity_poly.type
_entity_poly.pdbx_seq_one_letter_code
_entity_poly.pdbx_strand_id
1 'polypeptide(L)'
;MIDRSVVQVAKGRSTLRGTSKCWITGVLLAFLYLISSPISAQNPAIPGFIRGDINGDQRHDLSDPVLLLEELFGANSGLPCAMSADVNADGNLLLDDVITLLGLIFTGSPTSLPAPYPECGQVYSQGSLDCTSPPCSLGEITEERQWTMPTHRQGLLYSATFTPERNPEIRWQTGNGSGLIRERVPFVEYGLIAGELLPGDLILDSSTGWVSGSEVPTGLHTFQAFAIDSFGEVVLFHCRLASFDESESEIAPPANLNLPGPHTVSVFETFFDHTHPLPWPPPYPLWNCNSSPPPVAQVTELKPLRILIPNNLAETAPVLIFHHGTGFSWEDYDGILGFLATHGIICVSVGNAFSFDVYPDWYCWGGHDDAAALIHRTREVVEETANIQGSPLFNRVDASRIFYSGHSRGASAAITASEMDSNIRGLILLQPTDAKQDSWIGNTNRWHDLPDIPLISITAEQDTDVIYPYAERLLERMSGSATSICILGGCHGFSSDSSNLGCGSCDWVPISPDVDSCPYISRSLQRDLSRKWMLAFLKRHAFDDLSLEGFLYGGSDEIQNLESVASKRNLSGKIMLDDFSNFPTNLRGYQISETNMIMFESGPCYDWPFPLPQPFPEISNLICILPAQGTATINMPLGFIFDPLAAGSRRNLRFRIKNHDVHGGLDNMGWFFEATLTLTDNAARSASLNLRDYLPANGNHPNTTGNSSVIPLKQQRFIDVVIPLADFLAQQADLDLQSLGMLDWVFSTDGSAPFDVRFGIDDLRLE
;
A
#
# COMPACT_ATOMS: atom_id res chain seq x y z
N MET A 1 -39.93 6.42 68.46
CA MET A 1 -40.76 5.21 68.66
C MET A 1 -40.35 4.24 67.57
N ILE A 2 -39.46 3.29 67.89
CA ILE A 2 -39.79 1.91 68.28
C ILE A 2 -40.41 1.20 67.06
N ASP A 3 -39.66 0.45 66.26
CA ASP A 3 -39.04 -0.88 66.49
C ASP A 3 -39.93 -2.02 65.92
N ARG A 4 -39.25 -2.94 65.22
CA ARG A 4 -39.55 -4.38 65.01
C ARG A 4 -40.87 -4.81 64.33
N SER A 5 -41.02 -5.98 63.72
CA SER A 5 -40.18 -6.98 63.04
C SER A 5 -41.04 -8.27 62.92
N VAL A 6 -40.93 -8.97 61.79
CA VAL A 6 -41.06 -10.44 61.58
C VAL A 6 -42.46 -11.13 61.61
N VAL A 7 -42.54 -12.13 60.70
CA VAL A 7 -43.19 -13.48 60.75
C VAL A 7 -44.32 -13.62 59.70
N GLN A 8 -44.12 -14.21 58.50
CA GLN A 8 -43.83 -15.60 58.06
C GLN A 8 -45.08 -16.50 57.88
N VAL A 9 -45.04 -17.32 56.79
CA VAL A 9 -45.66 -18.66 56.57
C VAL A 9 -46.85 -18.79 55.56
N ALA A 10 -46.46 -19.08 54.30
CA ALA A 10 -46.63 -20.33 53.53
C ALA A 10 -47.98 -20.91 53.00
N LYS A 11 -47.83 -21.49 51.79
CA LYS A 11 -48.42 -22.72 51.17
C LYS A 11 -49.61 -22.59 50.19
N GLY A 12 -49.43 -23.19 49.00
CA GLY A 12 -50.50 -23.72 48.14
C GLY A 12 -50.07 -24.10 46.72
N ARG A 13 -49.94 -25.41 46.43
CA ARG A 13 -49.59 -26.06 45.15
C ARG A 13 -50.81 -26.25 44.23
N SER A 14 -50.59 -26.35 42.90
CA SER A 14 -51.24 -27.38 42.08
C SER A 14 -50.46 -27.72 40.79
N THR A 15 -50.42 -29.01 40.49
CA THR A 15 -49.70 -29.79 39.47
C THR A 15 -50.51 -30.04 38.19
N LEU A 16 -49.86 -30.37 37.05
CA LEU A 16 -50.23 -31.50 36.17
C LEU A 16 -49.16 -31.80 35.08
N ARG A 17 -49.11 -33.08 34.67
CA ARG A 17 -48.05 -33.83 33.95
C ARG A 17 -48.42 -34.18 32.49
N GLY A 18 -47.42 -34.60 31.68
CA GLY A 18 -47.53 -35.66 30.65
C GLY A 18 -46.59 -35.49 29.44
N THR A 19 -45.37 -36.09 29.40
CA THR A 19 -44.93 -37.35 28.71
C THR A 19 -44.96 -37.34 27.17
N SER A 20 -43.86 -37.59 26.43
CA SER A 20 -43.35 -38.91 25.96
C SER A 20 -41.96 -38.75 25.25
N LYS A 21 -40.86 -39.37 25.71
CA LYS A 21 -40.20 -40.64 25.28
C LYS A 21 -39.63 -40.73 23.83
N CYS A 22 -38.28 -40.84 23.70
CA CYS A 22 -37.58 -41.96 23.02
C CYS A 22 -36.04 -41.94 23.28
N TRP A 23 -35.49 -42.83 24.12
CA TRP A 23 -34.55 -43.98 23.85
C TRP A 23 -33.11 -43.58 23.42
N ILE A 24 -32.07 -43.63 24.28
CA ILE A 24 -31.25 -44.80 24.79
C ILE A 24 -30.27 -45.32 23.70
N THR A 25 -28.96 -45.56 23.84
CA THR A 25 -27.86 -45.47 24.85
C THR A 25 -26.58 -46.04 24.20
N GLY A 26 -25.39 -45.68 24.69
CA GLY A 26 -24.27 -46.63 24.89
C GLY A 26 -22.97 -46.34 24.11
N VAL A 27 -21.73 -46.43 24.62
CA VAL A 27 -21.13 -46.52 25.98
C VAL A 27 -19.59 -46.49 25.78
N LEU A 28 -18.88 -45.70 26.62
CA LEU A 28 -17.48 -45.77 27.12
C LEU A 28 -16.26 -46.01 26.19
N LEU A 29 -15.28 -45.07 26.23
CA LEU A 29 -14.00 -45.28 26.96
C LEU A 29 -13.14 -44.00 27.10
N ALA A 30 -12.75 -43.75 28.35
CA ALA A 30 -11.74 -42.87 28.96
C ALA A 30 -10.81 -41.98 28.10
N PHE A 31 -10.66 -40.71 28.48
CA PHE A 31 -9.40 -40.08 28.95
C PHE A 31 -9.60 -38.59 29.33
N LEU A 32 -9.20 -38.24 30.57
CA LEU A 32 -8.60 -36.97 31.05
C LEU A 32 -9.29 -35.58 30.98
N TYR A 33 -8.97 -34.80 32.02
CA TYR A 33 -9.17 -33.35 32.30
C TYR A 33 -10.60 -32.87 32.64
N LEU A 34 -10.95 -32.68 33.92
CA LEU A 34 -10.69 -31.52 34.79
C LEU A 34 -11.22 -30.18 34.21
N ILE A 35 -12.31 -29.72 34.83
CA ILE A 35 -12.69 -28.32 35.11
C ILE A 35 -11.95 -27.26 34.26
N SER A 36 -12.56 -26.81 33.16
CA SER A 36 -12.22 -25.49 32.62
C SER A 36 -13.03 -24.44 33.37
N SER A 37 -12.41 -23.86 34.39
CA SER A 37 -12.57 -22.41 34.57
C SER A 37 -12.06 -21.74 33.29
N PRO A 38 -12.68 -20.68 32.77
CA PRO A 38 -11.95 -19.80 31.88
C PRO A 38 -10.79 -19.25 32.72
N ILE A 39 -9.57 -19.68 32.40
CA ILE A 39 -8.36 -18.98 32.79
C ILE A 39 -8.54 -17.56 32.23
N SER A 40 -8.54 -16.54 33.09
CA SER A 40 -8.33 -15.18 32.61
C SER A 40 -7.03 -15.19 31.82
N ALA A 41 -7.07 -14.62 30.61
CA ALA A 41 -5.87 -14.35 29.85
C ALA A 41 -4.87 -13.64 30.78
N GLN A 42 -3.72 -14.27 31.01
CA GLN A 42 -2.61 -13.62 31.69
C GLN A 42 -1.89 -12.83 30.61
N ASN A 43 -2.21 -11.54 30.47
CA ASN A 43 -1.34 -10.62 29.75
C ASN A 43 0.02 -10.64 30.47
N PRO A 44 1.15 -10.81 29.77
CA PRO A 44 2.44 -10.83 30.45
C PRO A 44 2.69 -9.44 31.06
N ALA A 45 2.77 -9.38 32.39
CA ALA A 45 3.49 -8.29 33.04
C ALA A 45 4.92 -8.29 32.49
N ILE A 46 5.48 -7.12 32.14
CA ILE A 46 6.85 -7.05 31.60
C ILE A 46 7.81 -7.34 32.76
N PRO A 47 8.48 -8.51 32.79
CA PRO A 47 9.28 -8.93 33.94
C PRO A 47 10.65 -8.23 33.91
N GLY A 48 10.94 -7.26 34.78
CA GLY A 48 12.21 -6.51 34.79
C GLY A 48 12.99 -6.56 36.11
N PHE A 49 14.18 -5.99 36.12
CA PHE A 49 14.99 -5.78 37.32
C PHE A 49 15.61 -4.39 37.34
N ILE A 50 16.07 -3.94 38.50
CA ILE A 50 16.92 -2.76 38.62
C ILE A 50 18.33 -3.28 38.94
N ARG A 51 19.34 -2.89 38.15
CA ARG A 51 20.72 -3.31 38.35
C ARG A 51 21.21 -2.74 39.68
N GLY A 52 21.74 -3.61 40.54
CA GLY A 52 22.12 -3.28 41.91
C GLY A 52 21.00 -3.38 42.95
N ASP A 53 19.74 -3.61 42.57
CA ASP A 53 18.65 -4.00 43.49
C ASP A 53 18.57 -5.53 43.52
N ILE A 54 19.32 -6.11 44.46
CA ILE A 54 19.58 -7.54 44.53
C ILE A 54 18.49 -8.23 45.36
N ASN A 55 17.98 -7.54 46.38
CA ASN A 55 16.95 -8.06 47.26
C ASN A 55 15.52 -7.82 46.72
N GLY A 56 15.37 -6.94 45.74
CA GLY A 56 14.12 -6.63 45.05
C GLY A 56 13.19 -5.67 45.77
N ASP A 57 13.71 -4.83 46.67
CA ASP A 57 12.94 -3.87 47.45
C ASP A 57 12.90 -2.46 46.83
N GLN A 58 13.45 -2.30 45.63
CA GLN A 58 13.52 -1.07 44.84
C GLN A 58 14.39 0.03 45.49
N ARG A 59 15.31 -0.35 46.38
CA ARG A 59 16.28 0.56 46.97
C ARG A 59 17.68 0.04 46.70
N HIS A 60 18.61 0.95 46.43
CA HIS A 60 20.04 0.64 46.44
C HIS A 60 20.58 0.98 47.83
N ASP A 61 20.57 0.01 48.74
CA ASP A 61 21.11 0.19 50.08
C ASP A 61 22.05 -0.93 50.49
N LEU A 62 22.47 -0.95 51.76
CA LEU A 62 23.46 -1.92 52.23
C LEU A 62 22.95 -3.37 52.24
N SER A 63 21.64 -3.57 52.15
CA SER A 63 21.07 -4.90 52.13
C SER A 63 21.38 -5.65 50.82
N ASP A 64 21.54 -4.95 49.69
CA ASP A 64 21.88 -5.54 48.39
C ASP A 64 23.30 -6.13 48.32
N PRO A 65 24.39 -5.39 48.60
CA PRO A 65 25.73 -5.95 48.60
C PRO A 65 25.92 -6.99 49.72
N VAL A 66 25.16 -6.90 50.83
CA VAL A 66 25.16 -7.94 51.87
C VAL A 66 24.56 -9.23 51.33
N LEU A 67 23.41 -9.16 50.64
CA LEU A 67 22.79 -10.33 50.03
C LEU A 67 23.69 -10.98 48.97
N LEU A 68 24.40 -10.19 48.16
CA LEU A 68 25.37 -10.71 47.21
C LEU A 68 26.57 -11.38 47.91
N LEU A 69 27.09 -10.81 49.00
CA LEU A 69 28.15 -11.44 49.79
C LEU A 69 27.69 -12.75 50.45
N GLU A 70 26.44 -12.82 50.89
CA GLU A 70 25.85 -14.06 51.42
C GLU A 70 25.69 -15.13 50.33
N GLU A 71 25.39 -14.76 49.09
CA GLU A 71 25.37 -15.71 47.96
C GLU A 71 26.79 -16.17 47.58
N LEU A 72 27.79 -15.28 47.61
CA LEU A 72 29.18 -15.61 47.25
C LEU A 72 29.90 -16.46 48.31
N PHE A 73 29.59 -16.27 49.60
CA PHE A 73 30.36 -16.86 50.72
C PHE A 73 29.53 -17.63 51.76
N GLY A 74 28.20 -17.56 51.70
CA GLY A 74 27.28 -18.16 52.67
C GLY A 74 26.71 -19.51 52.23
N ALA A 75 25.56 -19.88 52.79
CA ALA A 75 24.80 -21.03 52.34
C ALA A 75 23.87 -20.57 51.20
N ASN A 76 24.26 -20.81 49.94
CA ASN A 76 23.56 -20.36 48.72
C ASN A 76 22.04 -20.47 48.84
N SER A 77 21.40 -19.34 49.14
CA SER A 77 19.95 -19.26 49.28
C SER A 77 19.26 -19.02 47.93
N GLY A 78 20.05 -18.66 46.90
CA GLY A 78 19.61 -18.32 45.57
C GLY A 78 19.21 -16.84 45.50
N LEU A 79 19.58 -16.19 44.40
CA LEU A 79 19.21 -14.80 44.12
C LEU A 79 17.85 -14.76 43.40
N PRO A 80 16.95 -13.80 43.72
CA PRO A 80 15.70 -13.60 42.98
C PRO A 80 15.95 -13.33 41.48
N CYS A 81 16.99 -12.54 41.18
CA CYS A 81 17.44 -12.23 39.83
C CYS A 81 18.97 -12.13 39.81
N ALA A 82 19.64 -13.09 39.18
CA ALA A 82 21.10 -13.09 39.10
C ALA A 82 21.59 -11.91 38.24
N MET A 83 20.79 -11.44 37.28
CA MET A 83 21.16 -10.29 36.45
C MET A 83 21.13 -8.95 37.21
N SER A 84 20.36 -8.82 38.31
CA SER A 84 20.41 -7.61 39.14
C SER A 84 21.65 -7.54 40.01
N ALA A 85 22.22 -8.71 40.33
CA ALA A 85 23.46 -8.86 41.09
C ALA A 85 24.74 -8.74 40.26
N ASP A 86 24.66 -8.86 38.95
CA ASP A 86 25.75 -8.55 38.01
C ASP A 86 25.78 -7.02 37.80
N VAL A 87 26.37 -6.31 38.75
CA VAL A 87 26.32 -4.85 38.84
C VAL A 87 27.11 -4.19 37.73
N ASN A 88 28.21 -4.82 37.29
CA ASN A 88 29.06 -4.29 36.22
C ASN A 88 28.66 -4.78 34.80
N ALA A 89 27.67 -5.69 34.71
CA ALA A 89 27.15 -6.28 33.48
C ALA A 89 28.19 -7.09 32.67
N ASP A 90 29.12 -7.76 33.36
CA ASP A 90 30.16 -8.57 32.72
C ASP A 90 29.78 -10.06 32.53
N GLY A 91 28.61 -10.45 33.05
CA GLY A 91 28.06 -11.80 32.95
C GLY A 91 28.56 -12.78 34.03
N ASN A 92 29.35 -12.32 34.99
CA ASN A 92 29.83 -13.12 36.13
C ASN A 92 29.45 -12.45 37.45
N LEU A 93 29.04 -13.25 38.43
CA LEU A 93 28.82 -12.75 39.79
C LEU A 93 30.11 -12.87 40.60
N LEU A 94 30.81 -11.74 40.79
CA LEU A 94 32.11 -11.68 41.47
C LEU A 94 32.15 -10.60 42.55
N LEU A 95 33.26 -10.53 43.28
CA LEU A 95 33.46 -9.48 44.30
C LEU A 95 33.50 -8.07 43.70
N ASP A 96 33.79 -7.95 42.41
CA ASP A 96 33.83 -6.67 41.70
C ASP A 96 32.45 -6.02 41.61
N ASP A 97 31.37 -6.81 41.56
CA ASP A 97 29.99 -6.31 41.62
C ASP A 97 29.66 -5.69 42.98
N VAL A 98 30.08 -6.37 44.06
CA VAL A 98 29.93 -5.88 45.44
C VAL A 98 30.70 -4.57 45.62
N ILE A 99 31.93 -4.50 45.13
CA ILE A 99 32.76 -3.28 45.22
C ILE A 99 32.12 -2.15 44.42
N THR A 100 31.60 -2.42 43.23
CA THR A 100 30.95 -1.43 42.36
C THR A 100 29.69 -0.87 43.00
N LEU A 101 28.85 -1.72 43.60
CA LEU A 101 27.62 -1.31 44.28
C LEU A 101 27.90 -0.52 45.57
N LEU A 102 28.88 -0.95 46.38
CA LEU A 102 29.30 -0.18 47.56
C LEU A 102 29.93 1.17 47.17
N GLY A 103 30.64 1.21 46.04
CA GLY A 103 31.17 2.44 45.45
C GLY A 103 30.06 3.44 45.10
N LEU A 104 29.01 2.95 44.43
CA LEU A 104 27.79 3.71 44.15
C LEU A 104 27.13 4.23 45.44
N ILE A 105 26.92 3.38 46.44
CA ILE A 105 26.22 3.72 47.69
C ILE A 105 27.00 4.73 48.55
N PHE A 106 28.30 4.52 48.76
CA PHE A 106 29.07 5.32 49.73
C PHE A 106 29.80 6.52 49.13
N THR A 107 30.23 6.39 47.88
CA THR A 107 31.10 7.39 47.24
C THR A 107 30.47 8.02 46.00
N GLY A 108 29.31 7.52 45.55
CA GLY A 108 28.68 7.96 44.31
C GLY A 108 29.55 7.67 43.08
N SER A 109 30.45 6.69 43.16
CA SER A 109 31.38 6.31 42.11
C SER A 109 31.30 4.79 41.89
N PRO A 110 30.79 4.32 40.74
CA PRO A 110 30.37 5.10 39.57
C PRO A 110 29.11 5.94 39.84
N THR A 111 28.89 7.00 39.05
CA THR A 111 27.71 7.89 39.18
C THR A 111 26.43 7.28 38.63
N SER A 112 26.53 6.18 37.88
CA SER A 112 25.42 5.41 37.31
C SER A 112 25.88 3.98 37.04
N LEU A 113 24.95 3.02 37.01
CA LEU A 113 25.21 1.64 36.61
C LEU A 113 24.79 1.38 35.15
N PRO A 114 25.30 0.31 34.51
CA PRO A 114 24.76 -0.16 33.23
C PRO A 114 23.26 -0.44 33.32
N ALA A 115 22.53 -0.22 32.22
CA ALA A 115 21.10 -0.50 32.16
C ALA A 115 20.79 -1.95 32.58
N PRO A 116 19.69 -2.20 33.33
CA PRO A 116 18.63 -1.27 33.71
C PRO A 116 18.93 -0.53 35.05
N TYR A 117 19.15 0.79 35.03
CA TYR A 117 19.36 1.63 36.22
C TYR A 117 19.09 3.11 35.85
N PRO A 118 18.50 3.93 36.74
CA PRO A 118 17.93 3.58 38.05
C PRO A 118 16.53 2.93 37.95
N GLU A 119 15.95 2.94 36.76
CA GLU A 119 14.59 2.45 36.52
C GLU A 119 14.55 0.94 36.24
N CYS A 120 13.38 0.37 36.49
CA CYS A 120 13.09 -1.04 36.24
C CYS A 120 13.26 -1.42 34.76
N GLY A 121 13.85 -2.59 34.48
CA GLY A 121 13.98 -3.00 33.11
C GLY A 121 14.44 -4.40 32.73
N GLN A 122 14.36 -4.74 31.45
CA GLN A 122 14.88 -5.96 30.84
C GLN A 122 16.13 -5.66 30.01
N VAL A 123 17.02 -6.65 29.88
CA VAL A 123 18.14 -6.63 28.94
C VAL A 123 18.13 -7.94 28.16
N TYR A 124 18.09 -7.86 26.83
CA TYR A 124 18.13 -9.04 25.97
C TYR A 124 19.59 -9.35 25.55
N SER A 125 20.16 -10.41 26.16
CA SER A 125 21.45 -11.09 25.87
C SER A 125 22.74 -10.38 26.37
N GLN A 126 23.85 -11.03 26.76
CA GLN A 126 24.34 -12.40 26.64
C GLN A 126 24.99 -12.88 27.96
N GLY A 127 24.74 -14.14 28.37
CA GLY A 127 25.40 -14.75 29.54
C GLY A 127 24.45 -15.67 30.32
N SER A 128 24.99 -16.71 30.95
CA SER A 128 24.22 -17.82 31.56
C SER A 128 23.49 -17.48 32.88
N LEU A 129 23.22 -16.20 33.15
CA LEU A 129 22.56 -15.74 34.39
C LEU A 129 21.05 -15.60 34.14
N ASP A 130 20.25 -16.18 35.03
CA ASP A 130 18.80 -16.18 34.94
C ASP A 130 18.14 -15.18 35.91
N CYS A 131 16.94 -14.74 35.57
CA CYS A 131 16.08 -14.00 36.49
C CYS A 131 14.76 -14.75 36.65
N THR A 132 14.68 -15.51 37.73
CA THR A 132 13.54 -16.38 38.04
C THR A 132 12.39 -15.62 38.66
N SER A 133 12.67 -14.55 39.40
CA SER A 133 11.69 -13.61 39.96
C SER A 133 12.18 -12.17 39.77
N PRO A 134 11.90 -11.55 38.62
CA PRO A 134 12.26 -10.15 38.37
C PRO A 134 11.67 -9.25 39.47
N PRO A 135 12.51 -8.48 40.19
CA PRO A 135 12.09 -7.73 41.39
C PRO A 135 11.15 -6.57 41.08
N CYS A 136 11.04 -6.18 39.81
CA CYS A 136 10.12 -5.14 39.38
C CYS A 136 9.30 -5.64 38.18
N SER A 137 7.98 -5.60 38.32
CA SER A 137 7.05 -5.80 37.22
C SER A 137 6.44 -4.45 36.90
N LEU A 138 6.63 -3.94 35.68
CA LEU A 138 5.66 -2.98 35.15
C LEU A 138 4.33 -3.76 35.13
N GLY A 139 3.28 -3.18 35.72
CA GLY A 139 2.00 -3.85 35.94
C GLY A 139 1.44 -4.52 34.68
N GLU A 140 0.35 -5.28 34.81
CA GLU A 140 -0.28 -5.93 33.66
C GLU A 140 -0.49 -4.91 32.53
N ILE A 141 0.01 -5.23 31.32
CA ILE A 141 -0.26 -4.39 30.15
C ILE A 141 -1.75 -4.43 29.94
N THR A 142 -2.39 -3.30 30.24
CA THR A 142 -3.84 -3.22 30.18
C THR A 142 -4.25 -3.08 28.74
N GLU A 143 -3.46 -2.39 27.91
CA GLU A 143 -3.77 -2.02 26.53
C GLU A 143 -2.49 -1.83 25.70
N GLU A 144 -2.55 -2.13 24.41
CA GLU A 144 -1.46 -1.87 23.46
C GLU A 144 -1.95 -0.90 22.38
N ARG A 145 -1.10 0.04 21.99
CA ARG A 145 -1.38 1.08 20.98
C ARG A 145 -0.23 1.19 20.00
N GLN A 146 -0.52 1.71 18.82
CA GLN A 146 0.50 2.18 17.89
C GLN A 146 0.61 3.71 18.01
N TRP A 147 1.84 4.22 18.00
CA TRP A 147 2.10 5.65 17.99
C TRP A 147 3.20 5.95 16.99
N THR A 148 2.87 6.62 15.88
CA THR A 148 3.91 7.15 15.01
C THR A 148 4.19 8.59 15.38
N MET A 149 5.47 8.90 15.53
CA MET A 149 5.95 10.25 15.71
C MET A 149 5.93 10.99 14.39
N PRO A 150 5.08 12.02 14.22
CA PRO A 150 5.20 12.92 13.10
C PRO A 150 6.49 13.73 13.26
N THR A 151 7.40 13.65 12.30
CA THR A 151 8.66 14.39 12.37
C THR A 151 8.44 15.85 11.99
N HIS A 152 8.26 16.69 13.01
CA HIS A 152 8.25 18.14 12.84
C HIS A 152 9.67 18.69 12.93
N ARG A 153 10.24 19.18 11.82
CA ARG A 153 11.59 19.79 11.75
C ARG A 153 11.49 21.30 11.54
N GLN A 154 11.04 22.04 12.55
CA GLN A 154 11.02 23.51 12.48
C GLN A 154 12.29 24.09 13.09
N GLY A 155 13.24 24.47 12.25
CA GLY A 155 14.38 25.28 12.67
C GLY A 155 15.43 24.61 13.59
N LEU A 156 15.46 23.27 13.67
CA LEU A 156 16.64 22.37 13.84
C LEU A 156 16.37 21.08 14.65
N LEU A 157 15.27 20.94 15.42
CA LEU A 157 14.95 19.71 16.19
C LEU A 157 13.74 18.94 15.64
N TYR A 158 13.80 17.60 15.72
CA TYR A 158 12.67 16.68 15.73
C TYR A 158 11.90 16.82 17.04
N SER A 159 10.57 16.91 16.98
CA SER A 159 9.74 16.90 18.19
C SER A 159 8.35 16.28 17.98
N ALA A 160 7.86 15.54 18.97
CA ALA A 160 6.52 14.96 19.01
C ALA A 160 5.99 14.92 20.47
N THR A 161 4.72 14.61 20.67
CA THR A 161 4.14 14.42 22.01
C THR A 161 3.22 13.21 22.01
N PHE A 162 3.33 12.36 23.04
CA PHE A 162 2.31 11.35 23.31
C PHE A 162 0.95 12.01 23.59
N THR A 163 -0.12 11.28 23.30
CA THR A 163 -1.47 11.75 23.64
C THR A 163 -1.58 11.97 25.16
N PRO A 164 -2.04 13.13 25.64
CA PRO A 164 -2.09 13.43 27.07
C PRO A 164 -3.19 12.65 27.82
N GLU A 165 -4.11 12.02 27.08
CA GLU A 165 -5.28 11.37 27.61
C GLU A 165 -5.46 9.99 26.95
N ARG A 166 -5.80 8.99 27.76
CA ARG A 166 -6.25 7.66 27.36
C ARG A 166 -7.74 7.71 26.99
N ASN A 167 -8.05 7.28 25.77
CA ASN A 167 -9.41 7.04 25.30
C ASN A 167 -9.69 5.54 25.34
N PRO A 168 -10.31 4.98 26.38
CA PRO A 168 -10.53 3.53 26.47
C PRO A 168 -11.34 3.04 25.26
N GLU A 169 -10.71 2.21 24.42
CA GLU A 169 -11.31 1.67 23.20
C GLU A 169 -12.37 0.60 23.49
N ILE A 170 -13.30 0.43 22.56
CA ILE A 170 -14.37 -0.56 22.65
C ILE A 170 -13.79 -1.96 22.42
N ARG A 171 -13.66 -2.76 23.48
CA ARG A 171 -13.27 -4.18 23.37
C ARG A 171 -14.44 -5.07 23.00
N TRP A 172 -14.66 -5.30 21.70
CA TRP A 172 -15.74 -6.19 21.24
C TRP A 172 -15.46 -7.68 21.48
N GLN A 173 -14.20 -8.08 21.68
CA GLN A 173 -13.82 -9.48 21.94
C GLN A 173 -14.27 -9.98 23.33
N THR A 174 -14.59 -9.09 24.26
CA THR A 174 -15.16 -9.40 25.57
C THR A 174 -16.60 -8.92 25.64
N GLY A 175 -17.52 -9.61 24.98
CA GLY A 175 -18.93 -9.20 24.81
C GLY A 175 -19.65 -8.71 26.08
N ASN A 176 -19.59 -7.41 26.33
CA ASN A 176 -20.51 -6.67 27.17
C ASN A 176 -21.27 -5.67 26.30
N GLY A 177 -22.47 -6.07 25.86
CA GLY A 177 -23.41 -5.30 25.04
C GLY A 177 -24.03 -4.08 25.74
N SER A 178 -23.23 -3.33 26.49
CA SER A 178 -23.59 -2.08 27.13
C SER A 178 -22.57 -1.03 26.69
N GLY A 179 -22.79 -0.47 25.50
CA GLY A 179 -22.02 0.64 24.95
C GLY A 179 -22.02 1.83 25.90
N LEU A 180 -21.01 1.90 26.75
CA LEU A 180 -20.71 3.06 27.58
C LEU A 180 -19.27 3.48 27.29
N ILE A 181 -19.16 4.65 26.65
CA ILE A 181 -17.96 5.46 26.55
C ILE A 181 -17.57 5.83 28.00
N ARG A 182 -16.34 5.53 28.42
CA ARG A 182 -15.79 6.10 29.66
C ARG A 182 -15.22 7.50 29.37
N GLU A 183 -15.23 8.36 30.39
CA GLU A 183 -14.56 9.67 30.35
C GLU A 183 -13.05 9.50 30.04
N ARG A 184 -12.48 10.46 29.32
CA ARG A 184 -11.04 10.50 29.00
C ARG A 184 -10.23 10.48 30.30
N VAL A 185 -9.24 9.61 30.35
CA VAL A 185 -8.40 9.45 31.54
C VAL A 185 -7.04 10.06 31.26
N PRO A 186 -6.56 11.05 32.02
CA PRO A 186 -5.25 11.65 31.76
C PRO A 186 -4.14 10.63 32.03
N PHE A 187 -3.12 10.64 31.18
CA PHE A 187 -1.83 10.01 31.47
C PHE A 187 -1.04 10.88 32.44
N VAL A 188 -0.38 10.24 33.40
CA VAL A 188 0.40 10.91 34.45
C VAL A 188 1.90 10.64 34.35
N GLU A 189 2.28 9.60 33.60
CA GLU A 189 3.67 9.20 33.43
C GLU A 189 3.88 8.48 32.09
N TYR A 190 5.07 8.67 31.50
CA TYR A 190 5.53 8.05 30.26
C TYR A 190 6.95 7.50 30.46
N GLY A 191 7.29 6.43 29.75
CA GLY A 191 8.65 5.88 29.77
C GLY A 191 8.92 4.97 28.58
N LEU A 192 10.17 4.52 28.45
CA LEU A 192 10.55 3.51 27.45
C LEU A 192 10.46 2.13 28.07
N ILE A 193 10.11 1.13 27.26
CA ILE A 193 10.34 -0.26 27.66
C ILE A 193 11.85 -0.45 27.79
N ALA A 194 12.26 -1.10 28.86
CA ALA A 194 13.67 -1.23 29.12
C ALA A 194 14.39 -2.10 28.10
N GLY A 195 15.59 -1.65 27.72
CA GLY A 195 16.35 -2.20 26.61
C GLY A 195 16.06 -1.49 25.28
N GLU A 196 14.94 -0.77 25.17
CA GLU A 196 14.69 0.12 24.05
C GLU A 196 15.56 1.38 24.15
N LEU A 197 16.08 1.79 23.00
CA LEU A 197 16.79 3.05 22.84
C LEU A 197 16.00 3.90 21.86
N LEU A 198 15.80 5.16 22.20
CA LEU A 198 15.30 6.11 21.23
C LEU A 198 16.35 6.29 20.12
N PRO A 199 15.91 6.41 18.85
CA PRO A 199 16.82 6.53 17.73
C PRO A 199 17.53 7.88 17.75
N GLY A 200 18.86 7.85 17.56
CA GLY A 200 19.67 9.06 17.55
C GLY A 200 19.80 9.70 18.94
N ASP A 201 19.56 11.00 19.01
CA ASP A 201 19.63 11.82 20.24
C ASP A 201 18.26 12.18 20.82
N LEU A 202 17.20 11.45 20.44
CA LEU A 202 15.85 11.69 20.96
C LEU A 202 15.76 11.45 22.47
N ILE A 203 15.03 12.33 23.15
CA ILE A 203 14.79 12.31 24.61
C ILE A 203 13.29 12.40 24.87
N LEU A 204 12.76 11.48 25.67
CA LEU A 204 11.38 11.48 26.17
C LEU A 204 11.30 12.13 27.57
N ASP A 205 10.44 13.15 27.71
CA ASP A 205 10.02 13.71 28.99
C ASP A 205 8.92 12.82 29.59
N SER A 206 9.25 12.17 30.71
CA SER A 206 8.36 11.23 31.40
C SER A 206 7.10 11.86 31.99
N SER A 207 7.07 13.18 32.18
CA SER A 207 5.94 13.88 32.79
C SER A 207 4.95 14.43 31.77
N THR A 208 5.43 14.82 30.60
CA THR A 208 4.62 15.48 29.56
C THR A 208 4.36 14.59 28.35
N GLY A 209 5.13 13.50 28.20
CA GLY A 209 5.12 12.69 26.99
C GLY A 209 5.76 13.42 25.80
N TRP A 210 6.44 14.54 26.03
CA TRP A 210 7.13 15.28 24.99
C TRP A 210 8.41 14.55 24.59
N VAL A 211 8.64 14.39 23.29
CA VAL A 211 9.88 13.79 22.77
C VAL A 211 10.57 14.77 21.84
N SER A 212 11.89 14.93 21.98
CA SER A 212 12.66 15.83 21.13
C SER A 212 14.12 15.39 20.92
N GLY A 213 14.70 15.73 19.77
CA GLY A 213 16.12 15.49 19.43
C GLY A 213 16.51 16.22 18.14
N SER A 214 17.78 16.20 17.76
CA SER A 214 18.35 16.95 16.62
C SER A 214 19.02 16.08 15.56
N GLU A 215 19.51 14.90 15.92
CA GLU A 215 20.27 13.99 15.07
C GLU A 215 19.66 12.59 15.13
N VAL A 216 18.67 12.33 14.27
CA VAL A 216 18.04 11.01 14.13
C VAL A 216 18.51 10.36 12.82
N PRO A 217 19.09 9.14 12.85
CA PRO A 217 19.50 8.45 11.63
C PRO A 217 18.35 8.33 10.63
N THR A 218 18.63 8.38 9.34
CA THR A 218 17.59 8.29 8.30
C THR A 218 16.99 6.89 8.24
N GLY A 219 15.69 6.80 7.99
CA GLY A 219 14.96 5.54 7.89
C GLY A 219 13.86 5.40 8.93
N LEU A 220 13.25 4.22 8.94
CA LEU A 220 12.20 3.89 9.88
C LEU A 220 12.78 3.28 11.14
N HIS A 221 12.47 3.90 12.28
CA HIS A 221 12.80 3.41 13.59
C HIS A 221 11.56 2.90 14.29
N THR A 222 11.71 1.81 15.01
CA THR A 222 10.67 1.25 15.86
C THR A 222 11.23 1.09 17.25
N PHE A 223 10.47 1.49 18.26
CA PHE A 223 10.81 1.31 19.67
C PHE A 223 9.53 1.11 20.47
N GLN A 224 9.64 0.66 21.71
CA GLN A 224 8.49 0.49 22.59
C GLN A 224 8.54 1.47 23.75
N ALA A 225 7.40 2.09 24.04
CA ALA A 225 7.21 3.00 25.16
C ALA A 225 5.98 2.59 25.97
N PHE A 226 5.83 3.11 27.18
CA PHE A 226 4.63 2.93 27.99
C PHE A 226 4.12 4.27 28.50
N ALA A 227 2.83 4.32 28.83
CA ALA A 227 2.25 5.38 29.63
C ALA A 227 1.38 4.80 30.75
N ILE A 228 1.33 5.49 31.87
CA ILE A 228 0.51 5.15 33.04
C ILE A 228 -0.60 6.18 33.16
N ASP A 229 -1.84 5.73 33.19
CA ASP A 229 -2.99 6.61 33.38
C ASP A 229 -3.22 6.98 34.85
N SER A 230 -4.06 7.98 35.10
CA SER A 230 -4.37 8.45 36.47
C SER A 230 -5.03 7.40 37.38
N PHE A 231 -5.47 6.26 36.85
CA PHE A 231 -5.98 5.12 37.61
C PHE A 231 -4.92 4.03 37.83
N GLY A 232 -3.70 4.20 37.31
CA GLY A 232 -2.58 3.28 37.46
C GLY A 232 -2.54 2.19 36.38
N GLU A 233 -3.30 2.32 35.30
CA GLU A 233 -3.31 1.34 34.22
C GLU A 233 -2.15 1.61 33.25
N VAL A 234 -1.44 0.55 32.88
CA VAL A 234 -0.29 0.61 31.97
C VAL A 234 -0.74 0.40 30.53
N VAL A 235 -0.39 1.31 29.63
CA VAL A 235 -0.62 1.22 28.19
C VAL A 235 0.73 1.11 27.49
N LEU A 236 0.92 0.05 26.70
CA LEU A 236 2.09 -0.14 25.86
C LEU A 236 1.89 0.58 24.52
N PHE A 237 2.89 1.31 24.08
CA PHE A 237 2.95 1.96 22.77
C PHE A 237 4.04 1.31 21.91
N HIS A 238 3.61 0.69 20.82
CA HIS A 238 4.47 0.31 19.69
C HIS A 238 4.74 1.57 18.88
N CYS A 239 5.91 2.14 19.09
CA CYS A 239 6.28 3.43 18.54
C CYS A 239 6.98 3.27 17.20
N ARG A 240 6.67 4.15 16.27
CA ARG A 240 7.29 4.21 14.95
C ARG A 240 7.72 5.64 14.66
N LEU A 241 8.91 5.83 14.12
CA LEU A 241 9.44 7.15 13.77
C LEU A 241 10.07 7.07 12.39
N ALA A 242 9.54 7.84 11.45
CA ALA A 242 10.15 8.03 10.14
C ALA A 242 11.06 9.27 10.16
N SER A 243 12.38 9.05 10.14
CA SER A 243 13.37 10.11 9.97
C SER A 243 13.78 10.20 8.51
N PHE A 244 13.59 11.36 7.88
CA PHE A 244 13.91 11.58 6.47
C PHE A 244 15.39 11.94 6.30
N ASP A 245 15.98 11.51 5.18
CA ASP A 245 17.25 12.08 4.73
C ASP A 245 17.04 13.54 4.31
N GLU A 246 17.99 14.42 4.66
CA GLU A 246 18.03 15.78 4.13
C GLU A 246 17.99 15.77 2.59
N SER A 247 18.52 14.72 1.95
CA SER A 247 18.43 14.53 0.49
C SER A 247 17.02 14.23 -0.03
N GLU A 248 16.12 13.65 0.79
CA GLU A 248 14.71 13.44 0.43
C GLU A 248 13.87 14.73 0.61
N SER A 249 14.29 15.63 1.50
CA SER A 249 13.70 16.96 1.65
C SER A 249 14.22 17.99 0.64
N GLU A 250 15.34 17.68 -0.03
CA GLU A 250 15.97 18.47 -1.08
C GLU A 250 15.78 17.86 -2.49
N ILE A 251 14.75 17.01 -2.68
CA ILE A 251 14.46 16.45 -4.01
C ILE A 251 14.05 17.59 -4.95
N ALA A 252 14.99 18.00 -5.79
CA ALA A 252 14.68 18.84 -6.93
C ALA A 252 13.65 18.11 -7.79
N PRO A 253 12.54 18.77 -8.19
CA PRO A 253 11.61 18.17 -9.13
C PRO A 253 12.40 17.77 -10.40
N PRO A 254 11.91 16.78 -11.17
CA PRO A 254 12.55 16.43 -12.44
C PRO A 254 12.79 17.70 -13.27
N ALA A 255 13.94 17.79 -13.91
CA ALA A 255 14.32 18.98 -14.66
C ALA A 255 13.17 19.40 -15.59
N ASN A 256 12.81 20.69 -15.56
CA ASN A 256 11.69 21.32 -16.28
C ASN A 256 10.28 21.23 -15.65
N LEU A 257 10.09 20.62 -14.47
CA LEU A 257 8.86 20.76 -13.67
C LEU A 257 8.96 21.98 -12.74
N ASN A 258 8.75 23.19 -13.26
CA ASN A 258 8.84 24.44 -12.48
C ASN A 258 7.65 24.58 -11.52
N LEU A 259 7.84 24.47 -10.20
CA LEU A 259 6.76 24.30 -9.21
C LEU A 259 6.71 25.43 -8.16
N PRO A 260 5.53 25.73 -7.58
CA PRO A 260 5.44 26.45 -6.30
C PRO A 260 6.02 25.58 -5.20
N GLY A 261 7.10 26.04 -4.56
CA GLY A 261 7.81 25.31 -3.52
C GLY A 261 9.34 25.33 -3.72
N PRO A 262 10.09 24.55 -2.92
CA PRO A 262 9.59 23.74 -1.80
C PRO A 262 9.09 24.60 -0.64
N HIS A 263 7.93 24.25 -0.10
CA HIS A 263 7.35 24.81 1.11
C HIS A 263 7.77 23.98 2.33
N THR A 264 7.98 24.62 3.48
CA THR A 264 8.02 23.89 4.76
C THR A 264 6.64 23.31 5.05
N VAL A 265 6.56 22.10 5.62
CA VAL A 265 5.31 21.40 5.91
C VAL A 265 5.07 21.32 7.41
N SER A 266 3.84 21.60 7.85
CA SER A 266 3.38 21.35 9.21
C SER A 266 2.51 20.10 9.25
N VAL A 267 2.66 19.30 10.29
CA VAL A 267 1.81 18.11 10.50
C VAL A 267 0.72 18.46 11.51
N PHE A 268 -0.53 18.19 11.15
CA PHE A 268 -1.68 18.32 12.04
C PHE A 268 -2.36 16.96 12.17
N GLU A 269 -2.36 16.43 13.38
CA GLU A 269 -3.01 15.16 13.71
C GLU A 269 -4.30 15.43 14.48
N THR A 270 -5.34 14.71 14.11
CA THR A 270 -6.66 14.81 14.73
C THR A 270 -7.40 13.49 14.64
N PHE A 271 -8.59 13.45 15.22
CA PHE A 271 -9.42 12.27 15.26
C PHE A 271 -10.87 12.65 14.98
N PHE A 272 -11.61 11.74 14.35
CA PHE A 272 -13.04 11.90 14.14
C PHE A 272 -13.78 10.57 14.27
N ASP A 273 -15.04 10.63 14.66
CA ASP A 273 -15.88 9.45 14.72
C ASP A 273 -16.35 9.08 13.30
N HIS A 274 -16.25 7.79 12.98
CA HIS A 274 -16.80 7.21 11.77
C HIS A 274 -17.71 6.03 12.11
N THR A 275 -18.93 6.06 11.57
CA THR A 275 -19.93 5.00 11.79
C THR A 275 -19.98 4.09 10.57
N HIS A 276 -19.60 2.83 10.79
CA HIS A 276 -19.66 1.72 9.86
C HIS A 276 -21.07 1.09 9.88
N PRO A 277 -21.91 1.24 8.84
CA PRO A 277 -23.20 0.58 8.78
C PRO A 277 -23.04 -0.94 8.56
N LEU A 278 -23.92 -1.76 9.17
CA LEU A 278 -23.89 -3.22 9.10
C LEU A 278 -25.33 -3.78 8.99
N PRO A 279 -25.61 -4.83 8.18
CA PRO A 279 -24.78 -5.40 7.15
C PRO A 279 -24.79 -4.54 5.87
N TRP A 280 -23.62 -4.43 5.23
CA TRP A 280 -23.51 -4.06 3.81
C TRP A 280 -24.15 -5.17 2.94
N PRO A 281 -24.61 -4.90 1.70
CA PRO A 281 -25.50 -5.80 0.96
C PRO A 281 -25.00 -7.27 0.91
N PRO A 282 -25.92 -8.25 0.88
CA PRO A 282 -25.61 -9.66 1.10
C PRO A 282 -24.51 -10.15 0.15
N PRO A 283 -23.66 -11.09 0.59
CA PRO A 283 -22.52 -11.52 -0.18
C PRO A 283 -22.95 -12.10 -1.53
N TYR A 284 -22.23 -11.73 -2.59
CA TYR A 284 -22.10 -12.65 -3.71
C TYR A 284 -21.51 -13.96 -3.15
N PRO A 285 -22.09 -15.13 -3.45
CA PRO A 285 -21.69 -16.39 -2.85
C PRO A 285 -20.31 -16.79 -3.35
N LEU A 286 -19.27 -16.38 -2.64
CA LEU A 286 -17.89 -16.79 -2.88
C LEU A 286 -17.32 -17.51 -1.67
N TRP A 287 -16.32 -18.34 -1.96
CA TRP A 287 -15.76 -19.34 -1.06
C TRP A 287 -15.39 -18.81 0.34
N ASN A 288 -15.87 -19.52 1.37
CA ASN A 288 -15.53 -19.34 2.79
C ASN A 288 -15.88 -17.99 3.47
N CYS A 289 -16.59 -17.05 2.83
CA CYS A 289 -17.06 -15.85 3.55
C CYS A 289 -18.12 -16.24 4.62
N ASN A 290 -18.03 -15.69 5.84
CA ASN A 290 -18.99 -15.97 6.92
C ASN A 290 -20.34 -15.28 6.65
N SER A 291 -21.36 -16.05 6.29
CA SER A 291 -22.71 -15.56 6.02
C SER A 291 -23.53 -15.15 7.26
N SER A 292 -22.95 -15.22 8.46
CA SER A 292 -23.65 -14.85 9.69
C SER A 292 -23.88 -13.34 9.75
N PRO A 293 -25.11 -12.87 10.02
CA PRO A 293 -25.36 -11.43 10.16
C PRO A 293 -24.59 -10.87 11.36
N PRO A 294 -24.03 -9.65 11.25
CA PRO A 294 -23.33 -9.02 12.36
C PRO A 294 -24.28 -8.83 13.55
N PRO A 295 -23.77 -8.93 14.79
CA PRO A 295 -24.59 -8.85 16.01
C PRO A 295 -25.20 -7.45 16.23
N VAL A 296 -24.69 -6.43 15.56
CA VAL A 296 -25.19 -5.04 15.60
C VAL A 296 -25.29 -4.46 14.19
N ALA A 297 -26.19 -3.48 14.04
CA ALA A 297 -26.48 -2.83 12.76
C ALA A 297 -25.52 -1.69 12.39
N GLN A 298 -24.63 -1.30 13.30
CA GLN A 298 -23.58 -0.32 13.03
C GLN A 298 -22.53 -0.37 14.14
N VAL A 299 -21.30 -0.01 13.82
CA VAL A 299 -20.19 0.18 14.77
C VAL A 299 -19.61 1.57 14.53
N THR A 300 -19.32 2.33 15.59
CA THR A 300 -18.65 3.63 15.47
C THR A 300 -17.27 3.53 16.10
N GLU A 301 -16.27 4.00 15.36
CA GLU A 301 -14.88 4.00 15.79
C GLU A 301 -14.28 5.39 15.62
N LEU A 302 -13.32 5.70 16.50
CA LEU A 302 -12.51 6.89 16.39
C LEU A 302 -11.40 6.64 15.35
N LYS A 303 -11.37 7.41 14.27
CA LYS A 303 -10.40 7.26 13.19
C LYS A 303 -9.29 8.32 13.34
N PRO A 304 -8.01 7.91 13.33
CA PRO A 304 -6.90 8.85 13.30
C PRO A 304 -6.79 9.47 11.90
N LEU A 305 -6.48 10.76 11.88
CA LEU A 305 -6.32 11.57 10.69
C LEU A 305 -5.04 12.37 10.79
N ARG A 306 -4.17 12.27 9.79
CA ARG A 306 -2.98 13.11 9.65
C ARG A 306 -3.10 14.00 8.43
N ILE A 307 -2.74 15.27 8.62
CA ILE A 307 -2.85 16.31 7.61
C ILE A 307 -1.51 17.03 7.51
N LEU A 308 -0.88 16.90 6.34
CA LEU A 308 0.35 17.58 5.95
C LEU A 308 -0.02 18.90 5.28
N ILE A 309 0.35 20.01 5.92
CA ILE A 309 -0.06 21.36 5.55
C ILE A 309 1.15 22.15 5.03
N PRO A 310 1.19 22.52 3.74
CA PRO A 310 2.17 23.47 3.22
C PRO A 310 2.06 24.84 3.89
N ASN A 311 3.18 25.33 4.41
CA ASN A 311 3.26 26.64 5.04
C ASN A 311 3.53 27.75 4.02
N ASN A 312 3.19 28.99 4.41
CA ASN A 312 3.48 30.21 3.66
C ASN A 312 2.85 30.26 2.26
N LEU A 313 1.73 29.56 2.06
CA LEU A 313 0.93 29.70 0.84
C LEU A 313 0.20 31.05 0.82
N ALA A 314 0.19 31.69 -0.36
CA ALA A 314 -0.53 32.93 -0.62
C ALA A 314 -2.03 32.70 -0.85
N GLU A 315 -2.40 31.51 -1.32
CA GLU A 315 -3.77 31.11 -1.65
C GLU A 315 -4.15 29.84 -0.89
N THR A 316 -5.44 29.47 -0.94
CA THR A 316 -5.91 28.16 -0.49
C THR A 316 -5.30 27.04 -1.32
N ALA A 317 -5.03 25.91 -0.69
CA ALA A 317 -4.36 24.77 -1.30
C ALA A 317 -5.36 23.70 -1.76
N PRO A 318 -5.10 23.02 -2.88
CA PRO A 318 -5.78 21.77 -3.21
C PRO A 318 -5.53 20.69 -2.14
N VAL A 319 -6.46 19.73 -2.01
CA VAL A 319 -6.38 18.65 -1.02
C VAL A 319 -6.30 17.30 -1.72
N LEU A 320 -5.37 16.46 -1.29
CA LEU A 320 -5.26 15.05 -1.66
C LEU A 320 -5.60 14.17 -0.45
N ILE A 321 -6.67 13.40 -0.54
CA ILE A 321 -7.06 12.42 0.48
C ILE A 321 -6.57 11.05 0.05
N PHE A 322 -5.73 10.45 0.88
CA PHE A 322 -5.02 9.20 0.61
C PHE A 322 -5.47 8.09 1.55
N HIS A 323 -5.79 6.93 0.99
CA HIS A 323 -6.12 5.72 1.74
C HIS A 323 -5.07 4.62 1.53
N HIS A 324 -4.67 3.96 2.61
CA HIS A 324 -3.71 2.86 2.56
C HIS A 324 -4.29 1.56 1.98
N GLY A 325 -3.40 0.66 1.57
CA GLY A 325 -3.73 -0.71 1.20
C GLY A 325 -3.91 -1.64 2.40
N THR A 326 -4.45 -2.84 2.16
CA THR A 326 -4.59 -3.91 3.17
C THR A 326 -3.24 -4.38 3.68
N GLY A 327 -3.09 -4.52 5.01
CA GLY A 327 -1.81 -4.91 5.62
C GLY A 327 -0.74 -3.81 5.58
N PHE A 328 -1.07 -2.61 5.11
CA PHE A 328 -0.20 -1.43 5.19
C PHE A 328 -0.69 -0.49 6.29
N SER A 329 0.26 0.14 6.99
CA SER A 329 -0.08 1.27 7.86
C SER A 329 -0.33 2.51 7.01
N TRP A 330 -1.34 3.31 7.40
CA TRP A 330 -1.63 4.62 6.81
C TRP A 330 -0.48 5.63 6.98
N GLU A 331 0.44 5.36 7.87
CA GLU A 331 1.64 6.15 8.16
C GLU A 331 2.83 5.72 7.31
N ASP A 332 2.70 4.62 6.55
CA ASP A 332 3.73 4.11 5.64
C ASP A 332 3.74 4.84 4.28
N TYR A 333 3.16 6.04 4.19
CA TYR A 333 3.09 6.85 2.95
C TYR A 333 3.54 8.30 3.15
N ASP A 334 4.06 8.63 4.33
CA ASP A 334 4.45 10.00 4.68
C ASP A 334 5.52 10.54 3.73
N GLY A 335 6.43 9.71 3.23
CA GLY A 335 7.46 10.23 2.34
C GLY A 335 7.00 10.52 0.91
N ILE A 336 5.91 9.92 0.40
CA ILE A 336 5.28 10.36 -0.86
C ILE A 336 4.35 11.56 -0.60
N LEU A 337 3.52 11.49 0.44
CA LEU A 337 2.56 12.55 0.76
C LEU A 337 3.25 13.83 1.22
N GLY A 338 4.31 13.72 2.00
CA GLY A 338 5.15 14.84 2.43
C GLY A 338 5.83 15.52 1.26
N PHE A 339 6.34 14.76 0.29
CA PHE A 339 6.88 15.32 -0.95
C PHE A 339 5.82 16.10 -1.72
N LEU A 340 4.60 15.60 -1.86
CA LEU A 340 3.53 16.35 -2.51
C LEU A 340 3.14 17.59 -1.72
N ALA A 341 3.19 17.51 -0.38
CA ALA A 341 2.89 18.65 0.49
C ALA A 341 3.92 19.78 0.37
N THR A 342 5.21 19.48 0.18
CA THR A 342 6.21 20.53 -0.09
C THR A 342 5.95 21.28 -1.40
N HIS A 343 5.10 20.76 -2.28
CA HIS A 343 4.72 21.35 -3.57
C HIS A 343 3.32 22.01 -3.55
N GLY A 344 2.86 22.40 -2.37
CA GLY A 344 1.66 23.24 -2.22
C GLY A 344 0.34 22.47 -2.21
N ILE A 345 0.37 21.17 -1.92
CA ILE A 345 -0.82 20.32 -1.77
C ILE A 345 -1.05 20.05 -0.28
N ILE A 346 -2.29 20.12 0.22
CA ILE A 346 -2.61 19.57 1.54
C ILE A 346 -2.80 18.06 1.38
N CYS A 347 -1.95 17.25 1.99
CA CYS A 347 -2.05 15.80 1.90
C CYS A 347 -2.63 15.22 3.19
N VAL A 348 -3.62 14.35 3.05
CA VAL A 348 -4.40 13.81 4.17
C VAL A 348 -4.32 12.30 4.11
N SER A 349 -3.92 11.65 5.21
CA SER A 349 -3.96 10.19 5.36
C SER A 349 -4.85 9.80 6.54
N VAL A 350 -5.67 8.77 6.35
CA VAL A 350 -6.63 8.28 7.34
C VAL A 350 -6.32 6.85 7.72
N GLY A 351 -6.33 6.55 9.02
CA GLY A 351 -6.13 5.20 9.52
C GLY A 351 -7.39 4.37 9.45
N ASN A 352 -7.27 3.16 8.91
CA ASN A 352 -8.42 2.30 8.67
C ASN A 352 -8.13 0.80 8.81
N ALA A 353 -7.73 0.38 10.01
CA ALA A 353 -7.58 -1.04 10.32
C ALA A 353 -8.90 -1.82 10.15
N PHE A 354 -10.04 -1.18 10.38
CA PHE A 354 -11.35 -1.85 10.34
C PHE A 354 -11.72 -2.38 8.96
N SER A 355 -11.73 -1.52 7.93
CA SER A 355 -12.24 -1.94 6.62
C SER A 355 -11.39 -3.00 5.93
N PHE A 356 -10.09 -3.11 6.27
CA PHE A 356 -9.14 -3.97 5.55
C PHE A 356 -8.41 -5.01 6.38
N ASP A 357 -8.11 -4.76 7.66
CA ASP A 357 -7.30 -5.68 8.47
C ASP A 357 -8.16 -6.54 9.43
N VAL A 358 -9.32 -6.05 9.85
CA VAL A 358 -10.28 -6.76 10.73
C VAL A 358 -11.39 -7.45 9.94
N TYR A 359 -11.77 -6.90 8.80
CA TYR A 359 -12.88 -7.35 7.96
C TYR A 359 -12.73 -8.70 7.20
N PRO A 360 -11.53 -9.23 6.88
CA PRO A 360 -11.42 -10.36 5.94
C PRO A 360 -12.01 -11.69 6.43
N ASP A 361 -12.42 -11.82 7.70
CA ASP A 361 -13.10 -13.02 8.20
C ASP A 361 -14.60 -13.09 7.85
N TRP A 362 -15.27 -11.96 7.54
CA TRP A 362 -16.73 -11.93 7.46
C TRP A 362 -17.33 -11.57 6.10
N TYR A 363 -16.78 -10.62 5.34
CA TYR A 363 -17.41 -10.14 4.11
C TYR A 363 -16.37 -9.76 3.07
N CYS A 364 -16.45 -10.37 1.89
CA CYS A 364 -15.43 -10.24 0.86
C CYS A 364 -15.54 -8.93 0.03
N TRP A 365 -16.53 -8.07 0.29
CA TRP A 365 -16.83 -6.84 -0.48
C TRP A 365 -16.93 -5.55 0.34
N GLY A 366 -17.50 -5.60 1.56
CA GLY A 366 -17.87 -4.40 2.31
C GLY A 366 -16.70 -3.52 2.75
N GLY A 367 -15.47 -4.01 2.75
CA GLY A 367 -14.29 -3.21 3.06
C GLY A 367 -14.06 -2.05 2.07
N HIS A 368 -14.36 -2.21 0.78
CA HIS A 368 -14.17 -1.12 -0.19
C HIS A 368 -15.21 -0.01 -0.05
N ASP A 369 -16.49 -0.36 0.11
CA ASP A 369 -17.56 0.63 0.30
C ASP A 369 -17.40 1.38 1.62
N ASP A 370 -16.97 0.67 2.66
CA ASP A 370 -16.68 1.25 3.97
C ASP A 370 -15.46 2.17 3.94
N ALA A 371 -14.35 1.73 3.33
CA ALA A 371 -13.17 2.59 3.13
C ALA A 371 -13.48 3.81 2.25
N ALA A 372 -14.37 3.68 1.27
CA ALA A 372 -14.82 4.79 0.45
C ALA A 372 -15.71 5.78 1.22
N ALA A 373 -16.62 5.27 2.04
CA ALA A 373 -17.39 6.09 2.97
C ALA A 373 -16.46 6.82 3.96
N LEU A 374 -15.35 6.20 4.36
CA LEU A 374 -14.33 6.83 5.18
C LEU A 374 -13.56 7.92 4.42
N ILE A 375 -13.18 7.72 3.15
CA ILE A 375 -12.59 8.78 2.29
C ILE A 375 -13.55 9.97 2.19
N HIS A 376 -14.83 9.72 1.93
CA HIS A 376 -15.86 10.75 1.86
C HIS A 376 -16.02 11.48 3.20
N ARG A 377 -16.11 10.76 4.33
CA ARG A 377 -16.19 11.40 5.65
C ARG A 377 -14.92 12.20 5.98
N THR A 378 -13.76 11.73 5.55
CA THR A 378 -12.50 12.44 5.72
C THR A 378 -12.53 13.79 5.01
N ARG A 379 -13.09 13.85 3.79
CA ARG A 379 -13.30 15.12 3.07
C ARG A 379 -14.14 16.08 3.90
N GLU A 380 -15.29 15.64 4.40
CA GLU A 380 -16.19 16.45 5.22
C GLU A 380 -15.47 16.99 6.46
N VAL A 381 -14.71 16.15 7.17
CA VAL A 381 -13.95 16.55 8.35
C VAL A 381 -12.89 17.60 8.01
N VAL A 382 -12.18 17.47 6.89
CA VAL A 382 -11.20 18.46 6.44
C VAL A 382 -11.87 19.80 6.13
N GLU A 383 -13.00 19.78 5.41
CA GLU A 383 -13.79 20.98 5.07
C GLU A 383 -14.40 21.64 6.33
N GLU A 384 -14.96 20.86 7.25
CA GLU A 384 -15.45 21.32 8.56
C GLU A 384 -14.32 21.98 9.35
N THR A 385 -13.16 21.32 9.43
CA THR A 385 -11.98 21.79 10.17
C THR A 385 -11.37 23.06 9.56
N ALA A 386 -11.50 23.24 8.24
CA ALA A 386 -11.08 24.46 7.55
C ALA A 386 -11.97 25.68 7.86
N ASN A 387 -13.18 25.46 8.38
CA ASN A 387 -14.11 26.51 8.77
C ASN A 387 -14.02 26.89 10.26
N ILE A 388 -13.28 26.14 11.07
CA ILE A 388 -13.13 26.38 12.52
C ILE A 388 -12.05 27.43 12.79
N GLN A 389 -12.44 28.57 13.38
CA GLN A 389 -11.48 29.59 13.78
C GLN A 389 -10.47 29.04 14.80
N GLY A 390 -9.17 29.21 14.52
CA GLY A 390 -8.08 28.69 15.35
C GLY A 390 -7.56 27.31 14.95
N SER A 391 -8.25 26.63 14.02
CA SER A 391 -7.75 25.42 13.38
C SER A 391 -6.49 25.71 12.54
N PRO A 392 -5.49 24.79 12.49
CA PRO A 392 -4.39 24.87 11.54
C PRO A 392 -4.82 24.93 10.07
N LEU A 393 -6.03 24.45 9.75
CA LEU A 393 -6.62 24.48 8.41
C LEU A 393 -7.48 25.71 8.13
N PHE A 394 -7.66 26.61 9.09
CA PHE A 394 -8.58 27.73 8.95
C PHE A 394 -8.25 28.59 7.72
N ASN A 395 -9.17 28.67 6.75
CA ASN A 395 -8.99 29.34 5.46
C ASN A 395 -7.78 28.85 4.64
N ARG A 396 -7.37 27.58 4.77
CA ARG A 396 -6.26 26.98 4.00
C ARG A 396 -6.72 26.05 2.89
N VAL A 397 -7.92 25.50 2.95
CA VAL A 397 -8.43 24.46 2.04
C VAL A 397 -9.18 25.06 0.86
N ASP A 398 -8.88 24.58 -0.35
CA ASP A 398 -9.69 24.81 -1.54
C ASP A 398 -10.63 23.63 -1.81
N ALA A 399 -11.88 23.77 -1.38
CA ALA A 399 -12.91 22.74 -1.54
C ALA A 399 -13.31 22.45 -3.02
N SER A 400 -12.85 23.26 -3.98
CA SER A 400 -13.07 23.03 -5.41
C SER A 400 -11.97 22.21 -6.08
N ARG A 401 -10.90 21.89 -5.33
CA ARG A 401 -9.71 21.17 -5.80
C ARG A 401 -9.37 20.00 -4.88
N ILE A 402 -10.30 19.05 -4.80
CA ILE A 402 -10.16 17.80 -4.03
C ILE A 402 -9.74 16.65 -4.95
N PHE A 403 -8.85 15.80 -4.47
CA PHE A 403 -8.39 14.58 -5.13
C PHE A 403 -8.55 13.39 -4.19
N TYR A 404 -8.99 12.26 -4.73
CA TYR A 404 -8.96 10.98 -3.99
C TYR A 404 -7.82 10.12 -4.51
N SER A 405 -7.17 9.44 -3.59
CA SER A 405 -5.99 8.64 -3.86
C SER A 405 -5.88 7.47 -2.90
N GLY A 406 -5.11 6.47 -3.28
CA GLY A 406 -4.74 5.41 -2.36
C GLY A 406 -3.79 4.41 -3.00
N HIS A 407 -3.44 3.41 -2.22
CA HIS A 407 -2.61 2.28 -2.64
C HIS A 407 -3.37 0.95 -2.50
N SER A 408 -3.20 0.01 -3.43
CA SER A 408 -3.85 -1.31 -3.40
C SER A 408 -5.37 -1.16 -3.25
N ARG A 409 -5.98 -1.81 -2.25
CA ARG A 409 -7.41 -1.64 -1.91
C ARG A 409 -7.82 -0.20 -1.56
N GLY A 410 -6.90 0.63 -1.07
CA GLY A 410 -7.14 2.05 -0.82
C GLY A 410 -7.34 2.84 -2.12
N ALA A 411 -6.65 2.47 -3.20
CA ALA A 411 -6.86 3.08 -4.51
C ALA A 411 -8.24 2.70 -5.08
N SER A 412 -8.65 1.46 -4.88
CA SER A 412 -9.98 0.95 -5.21
C SER A 412 -11.08 1.66 -4.43
N ALA A 413 -10.85 1.90 -3.13
CA ALA A 413 -11.73 2.73 -2.31
C ALA A 413 -11.82 4.17 -2.81
N ALA A 414 -10.74 4.75 -3.35
CA ALA A 414 -10.77 6.08 -3.97
C ALA A 414 -11.67 6.13 -5.22
N ILE A 415 -11.62 5.09 -6.06
CA ILE A 415 -12.56 4.94 -7.19
C ILE A 415 -13.99 4.86 -6.65
N THR A 416 -14.25 3.97 -5.69
CA THR A 416 -15.58 3.83 -5.08
C THR A 416 -16.08 5.14 -4.46
N ALA A 417 -15.22 5.89 -3.76
CA ALA A 417 -15.57 7.16 -3.15
C ALA A 417 -15.99 8.20 -4.21
N SER A 418 -15.40 8.15 -5.40
CA SER A 418 -15.78 9.03 -6.51
C SER A 418 -17.13 8.69 -7.14
N GLU A 419 -17.65 7.48 -6.93
CA GLU A 419 -19.03 7.12 -7.30
C GLU A 419 -20.04 7.74 -6.32
N MET A 420 -19.65 7.89 -5.05
CA MET A 420 -20.45 8.53 -4.00
C MET A 420 -20.45 10.05 -4.17
N ASP A 421 -19.28 10.61 -4.48
CA ASP A 421 -19.07 12.04 -4.70
C ASP A 421 -18.09 12.27 -5.85
N SER A 422 -18.64 12.61 -7.01
CA SER A 422 -17.88 12.88 -8.23
C SER A 422 -17.36 14.32 -8.31
N ASN A 423 -17.62 15.18 -7.31
CA ASN A 423 -17.15 16.57 -7.28
C ASN A 423 -15.68 16.65 -6.80
N ILE A 424 -14.80 15.98 -7.55
CA ILE A 424 -13.35 15.93 -7.36
C ILE A 424 -12.64 16.29 -8.67
N ARG A 425 -11.39 16.72 -8.58
CA ARG A 425 -10.57 17.11 -9.75
C ARG A 425 -9.80 15.97 -10.36
N GLY A 426 -9.58 14.88 -9.63
CA GLY A 426 -8.93 13.71 -10.18
C GLY A 426 -8.71 12.57 -9.19
N LEU A 427 -8.33 11.43 -9.74
CA LEU A 427 -7.97 10.22 -9.01
C LEU A 427 -6.48 9.89 -9.21
N ILE A 428 -5.78 9.56 -8.13
CA ILE A 428 -4.38 9.15 -8.16
C ILE A 428 -4.26 7.76 -7.54
N LEU A 429 -4.02 6.75 -8.37
CA LEU A 429 -4.12 5.35 -7.98
C LEU A 429 -2.75 4.70 -7.98
N LEU A 430 -2.29 4.22 -6.83
CA LEU A 430 -1.08 3.41 -6.72
C LEU A 430 -1.47 1.94 -6.67
N GLN A 431 -1.07 1.16 -7.68
CA GLN A 431 -1.27 -0.29 -7.78
C GLN A 431 -2.70 -0.73 -7.41
N PRO A 432 -3.74 -0.14 -8.06
CA PRO A 432 -5.13 -0.34 -7.66
C PRO A 432 -5.62 -1.78 -7.86
N THR A 433 -6.45 -2.27 -6.92
CA THR A 433 -7.25 -3.47 -7.16
C THR A 433 -8.46 -3.16 -8.05
N ASP A 434 -9.04 -4.18 -8.67
CA ASP A 434 -10.18 -4.02 -9.58
C ASP A 434 -11.40 -4.81 -9.10
N ALA A 435 -12.46 -4.14 -8.65
CA ALA A 435 -13.67 -4.77 -8.12
C ALA A 435 -14.46 -5.59 -9.15
N LYS A 436 -14.16 -5.45 -10.45
CA LYS A 436 -14.72 -6.31 -11.50
C LYS A 436 -14.02 -7.67 -11.58
N GLN A 437 -12.76 -7.75 -11.17
CA GLN A 437 -11.86 -8.87 -11.52
C GLN A 437 -11.12 -9.51 -10.35
N ASP A 438 -11.04 -8.82 -9.23
CA ASP A 438 -10.44 -9.34 -8.02
C ASP A 438 -11.15 -10.66 -7.65
N SER A 439 -10.39 -11.75 -7.71
CA SER A 439 -10.89 -13.13 -7.65
C SER A 439 -11.55 -13.47 -6.30
N TRP A 440 -11.29 -12.67 -5.28
CA TRP A 440 -11.86 -12.73 -3.94
C TRP A 440 -13.21 -12.00 -3.83
N ILE A 441 -13.46 -11.08 -4.77
CA ILE A 441 -14.52 -10.06 -4.74
C ILE A 441 -15.72 -10.47 -5.60
N GLY A 442 -15.49 -11.40 -6.53
CA GLY A 442 -16.55 -11.96 -7.36
C GLY A 442 -16.91 -11.03 -8.50
N ASN A 443 -17.32 -11.66 -9.59
CA ASN A 443 -17.67 -10.96 -10.81
C ASN A 443 -18.85 -10.00 -10.54
N THR A 444 -18.55 -8.70 -10.48
CA THR A 444 -19.56 -7.66 -10.35
C THR A 444 -19.66 -6.86 -11.64
N ASN A 445 -20.84 -6.34 -11.95
CA ASN A 445 -21.00 -5.37 -13.04
C ASN A 445 -20.49 -3.97 -12.63
N ARG A 446 -20.02 -3.80 -11.39
CA ARG A 446 -19.42 -2.55 -10.94
C ARG A 446 -18.11 -2.33 -11.68
N TRP A 447 -17.83 -1.07 -12.00
CA TRP A 447 -16.70 -0.69 -12.84
C TRP A 447 -16.71 -1.39 -14.19
N HIS A 448 -17.88 -1.65 -14.77
CA HIS A 448 -17.94 -1.92 -16.20
C HIS A 448 -17.41 -0.70 -16.98
N ASP A 449 -17.88 0.48 -16.57
CA ASP A 449 -17.35 1.79 -16.94
C ASP A 449 -16.85 2.49 -15.67
N LEU A 450 -15.72 3.19 -15.75
CA LEU A 450 -15.22 4.02 -14.65
C LEU A 450 -15.78 5.45 -14.75
N PRO A 451 -15.85 6.19 -13.62
CA PRO A 451 -16.27 7.58 -13.61
C PRO A 451 -15.51 8.45 -14.62
N ASP A 452 -16.21 9.41 -15.24
CA ASP A 452 -15.64 10.40 -16.15
C ASP A 452 -14.91 11.50 -15.37
N ILE A 453 -13.81 11.09 -14.72
CA ILE A 453 -12.96 11.91 -13.87
C ILE A 453 -11.51 11.72 -14.36
N PRO A 454 -10.70 12.78 -14.45
CA PRO A 454 -9.29 12.62 -14.79
C PRO A 454 -8.61 11.66 -13.82
N LEU A 455 -7.80 10.72 -14.31
CA LEU A 455 -7.06 9.84 -13.42
C LEU A 455 -5.66 9.47 -13.89
N ILE A 456 -4.85 9.10 -12.91
CA ILE A 456 -3.54 8.50 -13.13
C ILE A 456 -3.44 7.18 -12.34
N SER A 457 -2.97 6.13 -13.00
CA SER A 457 -2.72 4.82 -12.39
C SER A 457 -1.24 4.50 -12.50
N ILE A 458 -0.58 4.27 -11.37
CA ILE A 458 0.85 3.96 -11.30
C ILE A 458 0.99 2.56 -10.74
N THR A 459 1.53 1.65 -11.53
CA THR A 459 1.66 0.22 -11.24
C THR A 459 3.13 -0.19 -11.22
N ALA A 460 3.41 -1.40 -10.72
CA ALA A 460 4.75 -1.95 -10.72
C ALA A 460 4.79 -3.32 -11.41
N GLU A 461 5.87 -3.62 -12.12
CA GLU A 461 6.00 -4.83 -12.94
C GLU A 461 5.98 -6.12 -12.11
N GLN A 462 6.67 -6.11 -10.96
CA GLN A 462 6.88 -7.27 -10.07
C GLN A 462 5.90 -7.27 -8.90
N ASP A 463 4.72 -6.68 -9.10
CA ASP A 463 3.63 -6.68 -8.12
C ASP A 463 3.03 -8.09 -8.01
N THR A 464 3.26 -8.75 -6.87
CA THR A 464 2.71 -10.08 -6.60
C THR A 464 1.41 -10.08 -5.81
N ASP A 465 1.00 -8.93 -5.28
CA ASP A 465 -0.26 -8.80 -4.54
C ASP A 465 -1.40 -8.57 -5.54
N VAL A 466 -1.26 -7.52 -6.35
CA VAL A 466 -2.18 -7.21 -7.44
C VAL A 466 -1.56 -7.72 -8.72
N ILE A 467 -1.55 -9.05 -8.86
CA ILE A 467 -0.92 -9.73 -10.00
C ILE A 467 -1.52 -9.19 -11.29
N TYR A 468 -0.72 -8.43 -12.00
CA TYR A 468 -1.09 -7.85 -13.26
C TYR A 468 -1.55 -8.96 -14.24
N PRO A 469 -2.64 -8.74 -15.02
CA PRO A 469 -3.08 -7.50 -15.67
C PRO A 469 -4.23 -6.71 -15.04
N TYR A 470 -4.57 -6.90 -13.76
CA TYR A 470 -5.74 -6.23 -13.16
C TYR A 470 -5.75 -4.70 -13.34
N ALA A 471 -4.60 -4.04 -13.15
CA ALA A 471 -4.51 -2.58 -13.21
C ALA A 471 -4.54 -2.01 -14.64
N GLU A 472 -4.12 -2.74 -15.68
CA GLU A 472 -4.25 -2.28 -17.07
C GLU A 472 -5.67 -2.29 -17.57
N ARG A 473 -6.43 -3.30 -17.15
CA ARG A 473 -7.83 -3.42 -17.57
C ARG A 473 -8.68 -2.30 -16.98
N LEU A 474 -8.20 -1.59 -15.95
CA LEU A 474 -8.80 -0.33 -15.54
C LEU A 474 -8.67 0.71 -16.66
N LEU A 475 -7.50 0.86 -17.31
CA LEU A 475 -7.27 1.85 -18.38
C LEU A 475 -8.29 1.76 -19.51
N GLU A 476 -8.59 0.56 -19.98
CA GLU A 476 -9.55 0.36 -21.07
C GLU A 476 -10.95 0.89 -20.70
N ARG A 477 -11.32 0.75 -19.43
CA ARG A 477 -12.61 1.19 -18.86
C ARG A 477 -12.61 2.63 -18.34
N MET A 478 -11.48 3.33 -18.42
CA MET A 478 -11.40 4.75 -18.04
C MET A 478 -12.20 5.58 -19.05
N SER A 479 -13.15 6.38 -18.56
CA SER A 479 -13.96 7.26 -19.41
C SER A 479 -13.34 8.66 -19.52
N GLY A 480 -12.75 9.14 -18.42
CA GLY A 480 -12.08 10.44 -18.34
C GLY A 480 -10.67 10.44 -18.93
N SER A 481 -10.04 11.63 -18.90
CA SER A 481 -8.64 11.78 -19.33
C SER A 481 -7.71 11.01 -18.42
N ALA A 482 -7.07 9.97 -18.97
CA ALA A 482 -6.36 9.00 -18.17
C ALA A 482 -4.93 8.74 -18.62
N THR A 483 -4.08 8.40 -17.66
CA THR A 483 -2.71 7.91 -17.89
C THR A 483 -2.46 6.70 -16.98
N SER A 484 -2.00 5.60 -17.56
CA SER A 484 -1.52 4.41 -16.83
C SER A 484 -0.02 4.26 -17.05
N ILE A 485 0.71 4.05 -15.96
CA ILE A 485 2.16 3.93 -15.94
C ILE A 485 2.52 2.61 -15.26
N CYS A 486 3.33 1.80 -15.91
CA CYS A 486 3.98 0.65 -15.29
C CYS A 486 5.45 0.96 -15.03
N ILE A 487 5.86 0.96 -13.76
CA ILE A 487 7.25 1.08 -13.35
C ILE A 487 7.91 -0.29 -13.47
N LEU A 488 8.89 -0.38 -14.38
CA LEU A 488 9.62 -1.61 -14.67
C LEU A 488 10.59 -1.91 -13.53
N GLY A 489 10.55 -3.15 -13.03
CA GLY A 489 11.35 -3.67 -11.93
C GLY A 489 10.91 -3.28 -10.54
N GLY A 490 9.85 -2.48 -10.40
CA GLY A 490 9.24 -2.17 -9.11
C GLY A 490 8.37 -3.33 -8.59
N CYS A 491 8.00 -3.29 -7.31
CA CYS A 491 7.09 -4.26 -6.67
C CYS A 491 5.98 -3.57 -5.86
N HIS A 492 5.07 -4.37 -5.27
CA HIS A 492 3.90 -3.86 -4.54
C HIS A 492 4.25 -2.91 -3.40
N GLY A 493 4.96 -3.41 -2.40
CA GLY A 493 5.25 -2.67 -1.19
C GLY A 493 6.18 -1.46 -1.38
N PHE A 494 6.88 -1.34 -2.51
CA PHE A 494 7.82 -0.24 -2.74
C PHE A 494 7.17 1.14 -2.93
N SER A 495 5.85 1.19 -3.12
CA SER A 495 5.09 2.44 -3.05
C SER A 495 4.92 2.97 -1.61
N SER A 496 5.16 2.14 -0.60
CA SER A 496 5.18 2.53 0.80
C SER A 496 6.61 2.80 1.30
N ASP A 497 6.74 3.39 2.48
CA ASP A 497 8.02 3.82 3.02
C ASP A 497 8.88 2.62 3.48
N SER A 498 8.26 1.51 3.91
CA SER A 498 8.98 0.39 4.53
C SER A 498 8.48 -1.02 4.23
N SER A 499 7.22 -1.20 3.83
CA SER A 499 6.63 -2.54 3.65
C SER A 499 7.22 -3.28 2.45
N ASN A 500 7.51 -4.56 2.62
CA ASN A 500 7.89 -5.48 1.54
C ASN A 500 6.72 -6.39 1.11
N LEU A 501 5.48 -6.09 1.53
CA LEU A 501 4.31 -6.84 1.11
C LEU A 501 4.22 -6.83 -0.42
N GLY A 502 3.97 -7.99 -1.03
CA GLY A 502 3.92 -8.14 -2.48
C GLY A 502 5.24 -7.88 -3.21
N CYS A 503 6.38 -8.01 -2.51
CA CYS A 503 7.73 -8.02 -3.05
C CYS A 503 8.41 -9.37 -2.69
N GLY A 504 8.62 -10.23 -3.68
CA GLY A 504 9.23 -11.56 -3.52
C GLY A 504 10.76 -11.54 -3.32
N SER A 505 11.30 -12.67 -2.88
CA SER A 505 12.75 -12.91 -2.73
C SER A 505 13.35 -13.57 -3.97
N CYS A 506 14.59 -13.22 -4.31
CA CYS A 506 15.27 -13.68 -5.51
C CYS A 506 15.58 -15.19 -5.50
N ASP A 507 14.82 -15.99 -6.24
CA ASP A 507 15.28 -17.27 -6.81
C ASP A 507 15.01 -17.24 -8.32
N TRP A 508 15.92 -16.63 -9.09
CA TRP A 508 15.84 -16.48 -10.55
C TRP A 508 15.97 -17.86 -11.24
N VAL A 509 14.91 -18.66 -11.19
CA VAL A 509 14.88 -20.00 -11.79
C VAL A 509 14.08 -19.96 -13.10
N PRO A 510 14.69 -20.21 -14.27
CA PRO A 510 14.05 -20.08 -15.60
C PRO A 510 12.88 -21.03 -15.89
N ILE A 511 12.44 -21.83 -14.93
CA ILE A 511 11.56 -23.00 -15.15
C ILE A 511 10.47 -23.17 -14.08
N SER A 512 10.32 -22.24 -13.13
CA SER A 512 9.21 -22.33 -12.17
C SER A 512 8.03 -21.45 -12.61
N PRO A 513 6.78 -21.93 -12.50
CA PRO A 513 5.58 -21.08 -12.51
C PRO A 513 5.52 -20.13 -11.29
N ASP A 514 6.42 -20.29 -10.32
CA ASP A 514 6.69 -19.29 -9.28
C ASP A 514 7.44 -18.11 -9.92
N VAL A 515 6.65 -17.24 -10.52
CA VAL A 515 7.01 -16.01 -11.23
C VAL A 515 8.12 -15.25 -10.50
N ASP A 516 9.14 -14.82 -11.26
CA ASP A 516 10.13 -13.81 -10.88
C ASP A 516 9.41 -12.68 -10.16
N SER A 517 9.45 -12.67 -8.83
CA SER A 517 8.58 -11.84 -7.98
C SER A 517 9.38 -10.76 -7.26
N CYS A 518 10.66 -10.63 -7.60
CA CYS A 518 11.60 -9.79 -6.90
C CYS A 518 11.83 -8.47 -7.67
N PRO A 519 11.79 -7.33 -6.97
CA PRO A 519 12.11 -6.05 -7.58
C PRO A 519 13.58 -6.01 -7.99
N TYR A 520 13.87 -5.40 -9.15
CA TYR A 520 15.22 -5.17 -9.64
C TYR A 520 15.60 -3.67 -9.73
N ILE A 521 14.69 -2.78 -9.31
CA ILE A 521 15.01 -1.38 -8.98
C ILE A 521 14.93 -1.17 -7.46
N SER A 522 15.53 -0.10 -6.94
CA SER A 522 15.40 0.24 -5.52
C SER A 522 14.02 0.82 -5.20
N ARG A 523 13.60 0.70 -3.93
CA ARG A 523 12.42 1.41 -3.38
C ARG A 523 12.48 2.90 -3.65
N SER A 524 13.63 3.54 -3.42
CA SER A 524 13.82 4.97 -3.66
C SER A 524 13.52 5.34 -5.11
N LEU A 525 14.04 4.56 -6.07
CA LEU A 525 13.82 4.80 -7.50
C LEU A 525 12.34 4.63 -7.88
N GLN A 526 11.66 3.58 -7.40
CA GLN A 526 10.22 3.44 -7.64
C GLN A 526 9.43 4.63 -7.09
N ARG A 527 9.74 5.08 -5.87
CA ARG A 527 9.07 6.23 -5.23
C ARG A 527 9.33 7.52 -5.99
N ASP A 528 10.54 7.74 -6.51
CA ASP A 528 10.86 8.93 -7.32
C ASP A 528 10.09 8.96 -8.65
N LEU A 529 9.96 7.81 -9.32
CA LEU A 529 9.13 7.68 -10.52
C LEU A 529 7.65 7.92 -10.20
N SER A 530 7.13 7.34 -9.11
CA SER A 530 5.76 7.60 -8.65
C SER A 530 5.54 9.09 -8.36
N ARG A 531 6.45 9.73 -7.61
CA ARG A 531 6.42 11.16 -7.29
C ARG A 531 6.38 12.02 -8.56
N LYS A 532 7.21 11.71 -9.58
CA LYS A 532 7.20 12.42 -10.87
C LYS A 532 5.79 12.44 -11.48
N TRP A 533 5.16 11.28 -11.59
CA TRP A 533 3.85 11.14 -12.24
C TRP A 533 2.72 11.77 -11.42
N MET A 534 2.70 11.53 -10.11
CA MET A 534 1.71 12.12 -9.21
C MET A 534 1.78 13.65 -9.25
N LEU A 535 3.00 14.21 -9.22
CA LEU A 535 3.22 15.65 -9.25
C LEU A 535 2.83 16.26 -10.60
N ALA A 536 3.19 15.63 -11.71
CA ALA A 536 2.77 16.09 -13.04
C ALA A 536 1.24 16.11 -13.17
N PHE A 537 0.56 15.06 -12.68
CA PHE A 537 -0.90 14.99 -12.67
C PHE A 537 -1.53 16.09 -11.80
N LEU A 538 -1.03 16.28 -10.58
CA LEU A 538 -1.51 17.33 -9.68
C LEU A 538 -1.27 18.72 -10.25
N LYS A 539 -0.12 18.99 -10.88
CA LYS A 539 0.11 20.27 -11.55
C LYS A 539 -0.90 20.54 -12.66
N ARG A 540 -1.16 19.53 -13.48
CA ARG A 540 -2.12 19.66 -14.57
C ARG A 540 -3.53 19.95 -14.05
N HIS A 541 -3.99 19.26 -13.01
CA HIS A 541 -5.41 19.27 -12.61
C HIS A 541 -5.72 20.11 -11.37
N ALA A 542 -4.73 20.41 -10.53
CA ALA A 542 -4.89 21.28 -9.35
C ALA A 542 -4.48 22.73 -9.63
N PHE A 543 -3.58 22.96 -10.58
CA PHE A 543 -3.08 24.29 -10.94
C PHE A 543 -3.33 24.65 -12.42
N ASP A 544 -4.11 23.84 -13.13
CA ASP A 544 -4.50 24.05 -14.53
C ASP A 544 -3.31 24.25 -15.50
N ASP A 545 -2.16 23.61 -15.20
CA ASP A 545 -0.94 23.72 -16.01
C ASP A 545 -1.05 22.91 -17.32
N LEU A 546 -1.52 23.56 -18.38
CA LEU A 546 -1.68 22.96 -19.70
C LEU A 546 -0.36 22.55 -20.37
N SER A 547 0.81 22.99 -19.86
CA SER A 547 2.10 22.58 -20.43
C SER A 547 2.38 21.08 -20.27
N LEU A 548 1.68 20.43 -19.33
CA LEU A 548 1.83 19.00 -19.01
C LEU A 548 0.93 18.09 -19.84
N GLU A 549 0.12 18.62 -20.75
CA GLU A 549 -0.72 17.84 -21.65
C GLU A 549 0.09 16.84 -22.48
N GLY A 550 1.21 17.30 -23.06
CA GLY A 550 2.11 16.43 -23.82
C GLY A 550 2.74 15.36 -22.95
N PHE A 551 3.21 15.72 -21.75
CA PHE A 551 3.82 14.75 -20.83
C PHE A 551 2.85 13.67 -20.35
N LEU A 552 1.62 14.04 -19.98
CA LEU A 552 0.63 13.10 -19.43
C LEU A 552 -0.08 12.28 -20.52
N TYR A 553 -0.32 12.87 -21.70
CA TYR A 553 -1.24 12.32 -22.70
C TYR A 553 -0.65 12.22 -24.11
N GLY A 554 0.56 12.71 -24.30
CA GLY A 554 1.38 12.53 -25.50
C GLY A 554 2.13 11.20 -25.49
N GLY A 555 2.15 10.46 -24.38
CA GLY A 555 2.78 9.15 -24.28
C GLY A 555 4.31 9.18 -24.20
N SER A 556 4.99 8.05 -24.43
CA SER A 556 6.45 7.99 -24.35
C SER A 556 7.11 8.56 -25.60
N ASP A 557 7.67 9.77 -25.49
CA ASP A 557 8.48 10.41 -26.54
C ASP A 557 9.92 9.85 -26.64
N GLU A 558 10.38 9.10 -25.64
CA GLU A 558 11.71 8.49 -25.58
C GLU A 558 11.61 6.97 -25.35
N ILE A 559 12.65 6.22 -25.75
CA ILE A 559 12.82 4.81 -25.36
C ILE A 559 12.91 4.78 -23.82
N GLN A 560 11.77 4.59 -23.15
CA GLN A 560 11.70 4.64 -21.70
C GLN A 560 12.30 3.36 -21.12
N ASN A 561 13.38 3.53 -20.36
CA ASN A 561 14.19 2.42 -19.83
C ASN A 561 13.58 1.78 -18.57
N LEU A 562 12.64 2.44 -17.90
CA LEU A 562 12.08 2.04 -16.60
C LEU A 562 10.57 2.31 -16.43
N GLU A 563 9.91 2.86 -17.45
CA GLU A 563 8.51 3.29 -17.39
C GLU A 563 7.82 2.89 -18.69
N SER A 564 6.63 2.31 -18.60
CA SER A 564 5.77 2.08 -19.75
C SER A 564 4.49 2.88 -19.55
N VAL A 565 4.15 3.75 -20.51
CA VAL A 565 3.08 4.74 -20.37
C VAL A 565 2.03 4.53 -21.45
N ALA A 566 0.79 4.39 -21.01
CA ALA A 566 -0.38 4.43 -21.87
C ALA A 566 -1.30 5.57 -21.42
N SER A 567 -1.98 6.21 -22.36
CA SER A 567 -2.91 7.29 -22.03
C SER A 567 -4.15 7.25 -22.90
N LYS A 568 -5.28 7.65 -22.32
CA LYS A 568 -6.57 7.78 -22.98
C LYS A 568 -7.02 9.23 -22.87
N ARG A 569 -6.83 9.98 -23.95
CA ARG A 569 -7.30 11.37 -24.07
C ARG A 569 -7.54 11.73 -25.52
N ASN A 570 -8.68 12.36 -25.79
CA ASN A 570 -8.97 12.93 -27.09
C ASN A 570 -8.22 14.27 -27.23
N LEU A 571 -7.00 14.21 -27.76
CA LEU A 571 -6.21 15.39 -28.07
C LEU A 571 -6.49 15.84 -29.51
N SER A 572 -6.70 17.15 -29.70
CA SER A 572 -6.77 17.74 -31.04
C SER A 572 -5.46 17.47 -31.79
N GLY A 573 -5.53 16.74 -32.90
CA GLY A 573 -4.35 16.37 -33.69
C GLY A 573 -4.18 14.88 -33.88
N LYS A 574 -4.79 14.02 -33.07
CA LYS A 574 -4.79 12.57 -33.30
C LYS A 574 -5.79 12.19 -34.41
N ILE A 575 -5.41 11.29 -35.31
CA ILE A 575 -6.34 10.57 -36.20
C ILE A 575 -6.29 9.11 -35.77
N MET A 576 -7.36 8.62 -35.16
CA MET A 576 -7.53 7.19 -34.94
C MET A 576 -7.63 6.50 -36.31
N LEU A 577 -6.72 5.57 -36.57
CA LEU A 577 -6.79 4.72 -37.76
C LEU A 577 -7.70 3.53 -37.47
N ASP A 578 -7.47 2.86 -36.35
CA ASP A 578 -8.28 1.74 -35.89
C ASP A 578 -8.12 1.46 -34.39
N ASP A 579 -9.21 1.09 -33.73
CA ASP A 579 -9.24 0.56 -32.35
C ASP A 579 -9.68 -0.91 -32.30
N PHE A 580 -9.83 -1.54 -33.47
CA PHE A 580 -10.24 -2.92 -33.71
C PHE A 580 -11.59 -3.31 -33.11
N SER A 581 -12.44 -2.34 -32.78
CA SER A 581 -13.79 -2.55 -32.24
C SER A 581 -14.86 -2.92 -33.28
N ASN A 582 -14.49 -3.01 -34.58
CA ASN A 582 -15.37 -3.47 -35.65
C ASN A 582 -14.76 -4.62 -36.49
N PHE A 583 -13.76 -5.33 -35.97
CA PHE A 583 -13.07 -6.40 -36.69
C PHE A 583 -14.06 -7.48 -37.19
N PRO A 584 -13.99 -7.96 -38.44
CA PRO A 584 -12.88 -7.88 -39.40
C PRO A 584 -12.87 -6.63 -40.28
N THR A 585 -13.68 -5.62 -39.96
CA THR A 585 -13.63 -4.32 -40.65
C THR A 585 -12.96 -3.26 -39.80
N ASN A 586 -12.24 -2.33 -40.44
CA ASN A 586 -11.67 -1.19 -39.76
C ASN A 586 -12.74 -0.08 -39.53
N LEU A 587 -12.41 0.97 -38.78
CA LEU A 587 -13.28 2.13 -38.47
C LEU A 587 -13.77 2.88 -39.72
N ARG A 588 -13.12 2.66 -40.87
CA ARG A 588 -13.52 3.21 -42.18
C ARG A 588 -14.39 2.25 -43.00
N GLY A 589 -14.72 1.07 -42.48
CA GLY A 589 -15.56 0.06 -43.12
C GLY A 589 -14.85 -0.82 -44.14
N TYR A 590 -13.52 -0.86 -44.15
CA TYR A 590 -12.73 -1.70 -45.05
C TYR A 590 -12.33 -3.01 -44.37
N GLN A 591 -12.34 -4.11 -45.12
CA GLN A 591 -11.97 -5.43 -44.60
C GLN A 591 -10.46 -5.52 -44.32
N ILE A 592 -10.11 -5.91 -43.10
CA ILE A 592 -8.76 -6.32 -42.70
C ILE A 592 -8.59 -7.77 -43.13
N SER A 593 -7.43 -8.11 -43.70
CA SER A 593 -7.13 -9.48 -44.12
C SER A 593 -5.80 -9.97 -43.59
N GLU A 594 -5.71 -11.27 -43.32
CA GLU A 594 -4.53 -11.95 -42.83
C GLU A 594 -4.08 -13.10 -43.73
N THR A 595 -2.81 -13.47 -43.59
CA THR A 595 -2.29 -14.73 -44.12
C THR A 595 -1.44 -15.43 -43.07
N ASN A 596 -1.65 -16.74 -42.94
CA ASN A 596 -0.84 -17.62 -42.08
C ASN A 596 -0.79 -17.20 -40.61
N MET A 597 -1.88 -16.64 -40.09
CA MET A 597 -2.09 -16.34 -38.67
C MET A 597 -3.58 -16.42 -38.33
N ILE A 598 -3.90 -16.43 -37.04
CA ILE A 598 -5.28 -16.35 -36.55
C ILE A 598 -5.50 -14.95 -35.97
N MET A 599 -6.61 -14.31 -36.36
CA MET A 599 -7.05 -13.00 -35.84
C MET A 599 -8.52 -13.03 -35.42
N PHE A 600 -8.86 -12.38 -34.32
CA PHE A 600 -10.25 -12.22 -33.86
C PHE A 600 -10.41 -11.08 -32.86
N GLU A 601 -11.65 -10.61 -32.74
CA GLU A 601 -12.07 -9.44 -31.96
C GLU A 601 -12.36 -9.74 -30.47
N SER A 602 -12.46 -11.01 -30.07
CA SER A 602 -12.96 -11.36 -28.73
C SER A 602 -11.98 -12.18 -27.89
N GLY A 603 -11.46 -11.59 -26.81
CA GLY A 603 -10.94 -12.34 -25.67
C GLY A 603 -10.04 -11.49 -24.77
N PRO A 604 -9.92 -11.80 -23.47
CA PRO A 604 -8.84 -11.24 -22.67
C PRO A 604 -7.50 -11.56 -23.36
N CYS A 605 -6.51 -10.67 -23.22
CA CYS A 605 -5.12 -10.96 -23.59
C CYS A 605 -4.50 -12.16 -22.81
N TYR A 606 -5.29 -12.89 -22.04
CA TYR A 606 -4.82 -13.86 -21.06
C TYR A 606 -5.76 -15.06 -21.00
N ASP A 607 -5.25 -16.23 -21.36
CA ASP A 607 -6.01 -17.49 -21.32
C ASP A 607 -5.90 -18.10 -19.91
N TRP A 608 -6.93 -17.96 -19.07
CA TRP A 608 -7.16 -18.90 -17.97
C TRP A 608 -8.64 -19.08 -17.61
N PRO A 609 -9.09 -20.34 -17.37
CA PRO A 609 -10.39 -20.62 -16.76
C PRO A 609 -10.27 -20.61 -15.23
N PHE A 610 -10.60 -19.50 -14.57
CA PHE A 610 -11.08 -19.61 -13.18
C PHE A 610 -12.42 -20.39 -13.19
N PRO A 611 -12.75 -21.12 -12.11
CA PRO A 611 -13.89 -22.02 -12.15
C PRO A 611 -15.19 -21.24 -12.20
N LEU A 612 -15.90 -21.41 -13.33
CA LEU A 612 -17.26 -20.99 -13.70
C LEU A 612 -17.40 -19.65 -14.47
N PRO A 613 -18.30 -19.61 -15.47
CA PRO A 613 -18.12 -18.84 -16.70
C PRO A 613 -18.81 -17.48 -16.57
N GLN A 614 -18.07 -16.39 -16.73
CA GLN A 614 -18.66 -15.08 -16.99
C GLN A 614 -17.86 -14.37 -18.07
N PRO A 615 -18.51 -13.58 -18.95
CA PRO A 615 -17.82 -12.90 -20.04
C PRO A 615 -16.83 -11.91 -19.44
N PHE A 616 -15.54 -12.14 -19.69
CA PHE A 616 -14.52 -11.13 -19.42
C PHE A 616 -14.92 -9.83 -20.13
N PRO A 617 -14.66 -8.65 -19.55
CA PRO A 617 -14.79 -7.40 -20.30
C PRO A 617 -14.09 -7.53 -21.65
N GLU A 618 -14.80 -7.19 -22.72
CA GLU A 618 -14.22 -7.11 -24.06
C GLU A 618 -13.07 -6.10 -24.00
N ILE A 619 -11.87 -6.55 -24.32
CA ILE A 619 -10.74 -5.66 -24.58
C ILE A 619 -10.81 -5.38 -26.07
N SER A 620 -10.85 -4.10 -26.45
CA SER A 620 -10.78 -3.67 -27.85
C SER A 620 -9.33 -3.78 -28.33
N ASN A 621 -8.90 -4.99 -28.68
CA ASN A 621 -7.60 -5.25 -29.27
C ASN A 621 -7.69 -6.36 -30.31
N LEU A 622 -6.88 -6.24 -31.36
CA LEU A 622 -6.73 -7.30 -32.34
C LEU A 622 -5.79 -8.36 -31.76
N ILE A 623 -6.31 -9.53 -31.39
CA ILE A 623 -5.46 -10.66 -30.98
C ILE A 623 -4.86 -11.31 -32.22
N CYS A 624 -3.54 -11.46 -32.21
CA CYS A 624 -2.73 -12.05 -33.26
C CYS A 624 -2.06 -13.32 -32.74
N ILE A 625 -2.30 -14.47 -33.40
CA ILE A 625 -1.59 -15.73 -33.14
C ILE A 625 -0.74 -16.07 -34.36
N LEU A 626 0.57 -15.95 -34.20
CA LEU A 626 1.56 -16.30 -35.21
C LEU A 626 1.90 -17.80 -35.15
N PRO A 627 2.22 -18.42 -36.30
CA PRO A 627 2.69 -19.79 -36.32
C PRO A 627 4.07 -19.88 -35.68
N ALA A 628 4.40 -21.03 -35.08
CA ALA A 628 5.73 -21.26 -34.50
C ALA A 628 6.89 -21.01 -35.49
N GLN A 629 6.68 -21.28 -36.79
CA GLN A 629 7.65 -21.01 -37.84
C GLN A 629 6.95 -20.51 -39.12
N GLY A 630 7.54 -19.49 -39.76
CA GLY A 630 7.12 -19.00 -41.07
C GLY A 630 6.80 -17.51 -41.07
N THR A 631 6.20 -17.05 -42.17
CA THR A 631 5.83 -15.64 -42.35
C THR A 631 4.31 -15.50 -42.28
N ALA A 632 3.82 -14.53 -41.52
CA ALA A 632 2.42 -14.15 -41.43
C ALA A 632 2.25 -12.68 -41.79
N THR A 633 1.09 -12.29 -42.30
CA THR A 633 0.83 -10.91 -42.73
C THR A 633 -0.51 -10.39 -42.24
N ILE A 634 -0.57 -9.09 -41.96
CA ILE A 634 -1.81 -8.32 -41.79
C ILE A 634 -1.83 -7.25 -42.88
N ASN A 635 -2.92 -7.15 -43.63
CA ASN A 635 -3.13 -6.12 -44.63
C ASN A 635 -4.33 -5.27 -44.20
N MET A 636 -4.09 -3.99 -43.95
CA MET A 636 -5.13 -3.06 -43.52
C MET A 636 -5.28 -1.90 -44.51
N PRO A 637 -6.40 -1.84 -45.26
CA PRO A 637 -6.69 -0.71 -46.12
C PRO A 637 -6.94 0.57 -45.32
N LEU A 638 -6.21 1.63 -45.60
CA LEU A 638 -6.39 2.94 -44.98
C LEU A 638 -7.32 3.85 -45.80
N GLY A 639 -7.34 3.67 -47.11
CA GLY A 639 -8.12 4.50 -48.03
C GLY A 639 -8.00 4.00 -49.47
N PHE A 640 -8.84 4.54 -50.34
CA PHE A 640 -8.80 4.28 -51.79
C PHE A 640 -8.69 5.59 -52.56
N ILE A 641 -8.50 5.53 -53.88
CA ILE A 641 -8.35 6.71 -54.74
C ILE A 641 -9.49 7.73 -54.57
N PHE A 642 -10.72 7.27 -54.28
CA PHE A 642 -11.90 8.11 -54.10
C PHE A 642 -12.12 8.59 -52.65
N ASP A 643 -11.40 8.03 -51.69
CA ASP A 643 -11.45 8.41 -50.27
C ASP A 643 -10.10 8.08 -49.58
N PRO A 644 -9.03 8.83 -49.91
CA PRO A 644 -7.71 8.61 -49.32
C PRO A 644 -7.68 9.00 -47.84
N LEU A 645 -6.85 8.32 -47.06
CA LEU A 645 -6.47 8.80 -45.75
C LEU A 645 -5.34 9.84 -45.88
N ALA A 646 -5.60 11.06 -45.42
CA ALA A 646 -4.60 12.10 -45.33
C ALA A 646 -4.01 12.19 -43.92
N ALA A 647 -2.68 12.03 -43.80
CA ALA A 647 -1.98 12.26 -42.54
C ALA A 647 -2.04 13.73 -42.12
N GLY A 648 -2.25 14.69 -43.03
CA GLY A 648 -2.25 16.11 -42.69
C GLY A 648 -0.91 16.56 -42.11
N SER A 649 -0.92 17.19 -40.93
CA SER A 649 0.29 17.71 -40.25
C SER A 649 0.89 16.75 -39.21
N ARG A 650 0.34 15.54 -39.06
CA ARG A 650 0.82 14.55 -38.09
C ARG A 650 2.21 14.07 -38.48
N ARG A 651 3.00 13.66 -37.50
CA ARG A 651 4.41 13.31 -37.66
C ARG A 651 4.70 11.87 -37.32
N ASN A 652 3.85 11.22 -36.54
CA ASN A 652 4.11 9.89 -36.02
C ASN A 652 2.97 8.94 -36.35
N LEU A 653 3.31 7.70 -36.70
CA LEU A 653 2.43 6.54 -36.62
C LEU A 653 2.66 5.86 -35.28
N ARG A 654 1.59 5.56 -34.56
CA ARG A 654 1.65 5.00 -33.23
C ARG A 654 0.65 3.89 -33.03
N PHE A 655 1.02 2.88 -32.26
CA PHE A 655 0.18 1.78 -31.81
C PHE A 655 0.81 1.12 -30.58
N ARG A 656 0.06 0.25 -29.90
CA ARG A 656 0.61 -0.56 -28.81
C ARG A 656 0.61 -2.03 -29.17
N ILE A 657 1.64 -2.75 -28.73
CA ILE A 657 1.72 -4.21 -28.75
C ILE A 657 1.56 -4.70 -27.32
N LYS A 658 0.61 -5.59 -27.07
CA LYS A 658 0.36 -6.20 -25.76
C LYS A 658 0.80 -7.66 -25.78
N ASN A 659 1.56 -8.11 -24.80
CA ASN A 659 1.89 -9.53 -24.67
C ASN A 659 0.62 -10.34 -24.32
N HIS A 660 0.46 -11.53 -24.89
CA HIS A 660 -0.67 -12.44 -24.59
C HIS A 660 -0.15 -13.71 -23.90
N ASP A 661 -0.29 -13.76 -22.57
CA ASP A 661 0.26 -14.84 -21.73
C ASP A 661 -0.81 -15.90 -21.39
N VAL A 662 -0.40 -17.17 -21.32
CA VAL A 662 -1.22 -18.29 -20.86
C VAL A 662 -0.77 -18.69 -19.45
N HIS A 663 -1.56 -18.39 -18.42
CA HIS A 663 -1.19 -18.66 -17.02
C HIS A 663 -0.88 -20.15 -16.77
N GLY A 664 0.23 -20.45 -16.08
CA GLY A 664 0.59 -21.83 -15.69
C GLY A 664 1.22 -22.66 -16.82
N GLY A 665 1.60 -22.03 -17.94
CA GLY A 665 2.52 -22.60 -18.91
C GLY A 665 3.97 -22.44 -18.44
N LEU A 666 4.94 -22.67 -19.33
CA LEU A 666 6.28 -22.10 -19.17
C LEU A 666 6.16 -20.57 -19.40
N ASP A 667 5.55 -19.91 -18.42
CA ASP A 667 5.37 -18.47 -18.35
C ASP A 667 6.76 -17.84 -18.48
N ASN A 668 6.87 -16.69 -19.14
CA ASN A 668 8.12 -15.94 -19.27
C ASN A 668 9.19 -16.46 -20.25
N MET A 669 8.83 -17.27 -21.23
CA MET A 669 9.72 -17.56 -22.37
C MET A 669 9.66 -16.37 -23.34
N GLY A 670 10.68 -15.51 -23.34
CA GLY A 670 10.81 -14.46 -24.34
C GLY A 670 10.77 -15.06 -25.75
N TRP A 671 9.83 -14.61 -26.57
CA TRP A 671 9.65 -15.09 -27.93
C TRP A 671 10.23 -14.09 -28.92
N PHE A 672 10.83 -14.60 -30.01
CA PHE A 672 11.43 -13.78 -31.05
C PHE A 672 10.56 -13.83 -32.31
N PHE A 673 10.23 -12.66 -32.83
CA PHE A 673 9.72 -12.51 -34.18
C PHE A 673 10.37 -11.27 -34.80
N GLU A 674 10.63 -11.35 -36.11
CA GLU A 674 10.92 -10.16 -36.90
C GLU A 674 9.61 -9.56 -37.38
N ALA A 675 9.49 -8.24 -37.35
CA ALA A 675 8.34 -7.54 -37.89
C ALA A 675 8.78 -6.41 -38.82
N THR A 676 8.15 -6.36 -39.99
CA THR A 676 8.32 -5.27 -40.95
C THR A 676 6.97 -4.60 -41.16
N LEU A 677 6.95 -3.28 -41.08
CA LEU A 677 5.78 -2.46 -41.32
C LEU A 677 5.93 -1.71 -42.63
N THR A 678 4.93 -1.81 -43.51
CA THR A 678 4.95 -1.19 -44.84
C THR A 678 3.79 -0.22 -44.99
N LEU A 679 4.10 1.04 -45.28
CA LEU A 679 3.12 2.08 -45.58
C LEU A 679 3.08 2.31 -47.09
N THR A 680 1.89 2.24 -47.69
CA THR A 680 1.68 2.38 -49.13
C THR A 680 0.65 3.46 -49.43
N ASP A 681 0.95 4.33 -50.38
CA ASP A 681 0.00 5.33 -50.88
C ASP A 681 -0.85 4.83 -52.06
N ASN A 682 -1.86 5.60 -52.46
CA ASN A 682 -2.75 5.23 -53.58
C ASN A 682 -2.07 5.20 -54.96
N ALA A 683 -0.85 5.73 -55.08
CA ALA A 683 -0.04 5.62 -56.29
C ALA A 683 0.85 4.35 -56.27
N ALA A 684 0.63 3.46 -55.30
CA ALA A 684 1.38 2.22 -55.07
C ALA A 684 2.88 2.46 -54.79
N ARG A 685 3.24 3.62 -54.24
CA ARG A 685 4.57 3.83 -53.66
C ARG A 685 4.55 3.31 -52.23
N SER A 686 5.54 2.50 -51.88
CA SER A 686 5.63 1.85 -50.57
C SER A 686 6.96 2.13 -49.89
N ALA A 687 6.93 2.23 -48.57
CA ALA A 687 8.10 2.30 -47.70
C ALA A 687 7.98 1.24 -46.61
N SER A 688 9.03 0.44 -46.41
CA SER A 688 9.07 -0.64 -45.41
C SER A 688 10.10 -0.33 -44.33
N LEU A 689 9.72 -0.47 -43.07
CA LEU A 689 10.58 -0.25 -41.90
C LEU A 689 10.62 -1.50 -41.02
N ASN A 690 11.77 -1.78 -40.42
CA ASN A 690 11.90 -2.85 -39.45
C ASN A 690 11.39 -2.37 -38.09
N LEU A 691 10.38 -3.04 -37.55
CA LEU A 691 9.79 -2.69 -36.27
C LEU A 691 10.80 -2.79 -35.13
N ARG A 692 11.81 -3.66 -35.25
CA ARG A 692 12.88 -3.85 -34.26
C ARG A 692 13.61 -2.56 -33.89
N ASP A 693 13.72 -1.63 -34.85
CA ASP A 693 14.42 -0.35 -34.66
C ASP A 693 13.65 0.60 -33.73
N TYR A 694 12.35 0.35 -33.53
CA TYR A 694 11.45 1.13 -32.68
C TYR A 694 11.06 0.40 -31.40
N LEU A 695 11.54 -0.83 -31.22
CA LEU A 695 11.35 -1.60 -29.99
C LEU A 695 12.58 -1.44 -29.08
N PRO A 696 12.38 -1.39 -27.76
CA PRO A 696 13.48 -1.24 -26.80
C PRO A 696 14.54 -2.32 -26.99
N ALA A 697 15.81 -1.93 -26.87
CA ALA A 697 16.95 -2.76 -27.24
C ALA A 697 17.04 -4.05 -26.42
N ASN A 698 16.64 -4.01 -25.15
CA ASN A 698 16.34 -5.10 -24.21
C ASN A 698 15.85 -4.43 -22.91
N GLY A 699 14.80 -4.94 -22.27
CA GLY A 699 14.40 -4.48 -20.94
C GLY A 699 15.56 -4.62 -19.95
N ASN A 700 15.68 -3.71 -18.98
CA ASN A 700 16.72 -3.70 -17.94
C ASN A 700 16.56 -4.83 -16.91
N HIS A 701 16.27 -6.05 -17.37
CA HIS A 701 16.12 -7.21 -16.52
C HIS A 701 17.48 -7.87 -16.27
N PRO A 702 17.78 -8.30 -15.03
CA PRO A 702 19.11 -8.77 -14.63
C PRO A 702 19.63 -10.00 -15.40
N ASN A 703 18.76 -10.73 -16.12
CA ASN A 703 19.17 -11.72 -17.12
C ASN A 703 19.19 -11.12 -18.53
N THR A 704 20.26 -10.37 -18.85
CA THR A 704 20.62 -10.09 -20.24
C THR A 704 21.14 -11.39 -20.86
N THR A 705 20.36 -12.06 -21.71
CA THR A 705 20.90 -13.15 -22.51
C THR A 705 21.93 -12.56 -23.47
N GLY A 706 23.20 -12.92 -23.28
CA GLY A 706 24.28 -12.47 -24.15
C GLY A 706 23.98 -12.81 -25.61
N ASN A 707 24.03 -11.79 -26.47
CA ASN A 707 23.99 -11.87 -27.94
C ASN A 707 22.83 -12.65 -28.57
N SER A 708 21.66 -12.76 -27.92
CA SER A 708 20.48 -13.31 -28.58
C SER A 708 19.61 -12.17 -29.13
N SER A 709 19.17 -12.29 -30.39
CA SER A 709 18.18 -11.41 -31.05
C SER A 709 16.82 -11.33 -30.32
N VAL A 710 16.64 -12.11 -29.25
CA VAL A 710 15.41 -12.27 -28.47
C VAL A 710 15.03 -10.95 -27.82
N ILE A 711 13.83 -10.46 -28.16
CA ILE A 711 13.15 -9.40 -27.40
C ILE A 711 12.46 -10.09 -26.24
N PRO A 712 12.88 -9.89 -24.97
CA PRO A 712 12.10 -10.37 -23.86
C PRO A 712 10.84 -9.49 -23.72
N LEU A 713 9.77 -9.83 -24.46
CA LEU A 713 8.41 -9.33 -24.19
C LEU A 713 7.92 -9.74 -22.78
N LYS A 714 8.67 -10.62 -22.11
CA LYS A 714 8.60 -11.01 -20.70
C LYS A 714 8.38 -9.83 -19.74
N GLN A 715 8.86 -8.62 -20.04
CA GLN A 715 8.94 -7.51 -19.08
C GLN A 715 8.09 -6.27 -19.44
N GLN A 716 7.48 -6.26 -20.62
CA GLN A 716 6.75 -5.09 -21.13
C GLN A 716 5.39 -5.57 -21.62
N ARG A 717 4.46 -5.65 -20.68
CA ARG A 717 3.15 -6.26 -20.93
C ARG A 717 2.36 -5.50 -21.99
N PHE A 718 2.66 -4.21 -22.16
CA PHE A 718 2.49 -3.50 -23.43
C PHE A 718 3.73 -2.67 -23.78
N ILE A 719 3.97 -2.53 -25.08
CA ILE A 719 4.99 -1.67 -25.68
C ILE A 719 4.27 -0.61 -26.50
N ASP A 720 4.58 0.64 -26.21
CA ASP A 720 4.17 1.77 -27.02
C ASP A 720 5.15 1.95 -28.18
N VAL A 721 4.68 1.80 -29.41
CA VAL A 721 5.51 1.91 -30.62
C VAL A 721 5.23 3.25 -31.27
N VAL A 722 6.27 4.06 -31.44
CA VAL A 722 6.19 5.36 -32.12
C VAL A 722 7.14 5.37 -33.31
N ILE A 723 6.60 5.49 -34.51
CA ILE A 723 7.34 5.50 -35.77
C ILE A 723 7.19 6.88 -36.44
N PRO A 724 8.27 7.68 -36.54
CA PRO A 724 8.23 8.93 -37.30
C PRO A 724 7.88 8.68 -38.78
N LEU A 725 6.91 9.42 -39.31
CA LEU A 725 6.55 9.40 -40.74
C LEU A 725 7.72 9.84 -41.63
N ALA A 726 8.66 10.62 -41.07
CA ALA A 726 9.91 10.98 -41.74
C ALA A 726 10.79 9.77 -42.07
N ASP A 727 10.71 8.68 -41.30
CA ASP A 727 11.51 7.48 -41.55
C ASP A 727 10.98 6.69 -42.76
N PHE A 728 9.66 6.68 -42.95
CA PHE A 728 9.06 6.16 -44.18
C PHE A 728 9.50 7.01 -45.40
N LEU A 729 9.53 8.34 -45.26
CA LEU A 729 10.02 9.24 -46.31
C LEU A 729 11.51 9.06 -46.59
N ALA A 730 12.32 8.68 -45.60
CA ALA A 730 13.73 8.38 -45.80
C ALA A 730 13.94 7.12 -46.66
N GLN A 731 13.03 6.14 -46.59
CA GLN A 731 13.02 4.95 -47.45
C GLN A 731 12.42 5.23 -48.84
N GLN A 732 11.36 6.03 -48.90
CA GLN A 732 10.68 6.42 -50.14
C GLN A 732 10.33 7.92 -50.12
N ALA A 733 11.21 8.74 -50.68
CA ALA A 733 11.08 10.20 -50.64
C ALA A 733 9.82 10.73 -51.33
N ASP A 734 9.31 9.99 -52.31
CA ASP A 734 8.12 10.37 -53.07
C ASP A 734 6.81 9.83 -52.47
N LEU A 735 6.83 9.19 -51.29
CA LEU A 735 5.61 8.66 -50.64
C LEU A 735 4.64 9.80 -50.30
N ASP A 736 3.39 9.71 -50.76
CA ASP A 736 2.37 10.73 -50.51
C ASP A 736 1.59 10.44 -49.22
N LEU A 737 2.04 11.07 -48.12
CA LEU A 737 1.39 11.00 -46.82
C LEU A 737 -0.01 11.64 -46.79
N GLN A 738 -0.43 12.38 -47.83
CA GLN A 738 -1.78 12.93 -47.93
C GLN A 738 -2.75 11.99 -48.66
N SER A 739 -2.24 10.87 -49.19
CA SER A 739 -3.04 9.89 -49.92
C SER A 739 -2.67 8.45 -49.56
N LEU A 740 -2.63 8.15 -48.26
CA LEU A 740 -2.34 6.81 -47.74
C LEU A 740 -3.44 5.82 -48.15
N GLY A 741 -3.00 4.66 -48.65
CA GLY A 741 -3.87 3.62 -49.19
C GLY A 741 -3.88 2.33 -48.36
N MET A 742 -2.70 1.85 -47.92
CA MET A 742 -2.58 0.58 -47.18
C MET A 742 -1.52 0.67 -46.07
N LEU A 743 -1.75 -0.06 -44.99
CA LEU A 743 -0.76 -0.39 -43.96
C LEU A 743 -0.65 -1.91 -43.86
N ASP A 744 0.53 -2.45 -44.18
CA ASP A 744 0.81 -3.88 -44.18
C ASP A 744 1.84 -4.23 -43.12
N TRP A 745 1.62 -5.35 -42.43
CA TRP A 745 2.50 -5.89 -41.42
C TRP A 745 2.97 -7.27 -41.89
N VAL A 746 4.25 -7.54 -41.75
CA VAL A 746 4.86 -8.83 -42.04
C VAL A 746 5.60 -9.30 -40.80
N PHE A 747 5.18 -10.44 -40.26
CA PHE A 747 5.79 -11.09 -39.11
C PHE A 747 6.52 -12.34 -39.54
N SER A 748 7.72 -12.60 -39.03
CA SER A 748 8.51 -13.80 -39.30
C SER A 748 8.95 -14.47 -38.00
N THR A 749 8.61 -15.74 -37.84
CA THR A 749 9.03 -16.61 -36.73
C THR A 749 9.99 -17.69 -37.24
N ASP A 750 11.00 -18.04 -36.44
CA ASP A 750 12.09 -18.93 -36.85
C ASP A 750 11.94 -20.38 -36.35
N GLY A 751 10.89 -20.69 -35.59
CA GLY A 751 10.69 -22.00 -34.96
C GLY A 751 11.37 -22.15 -33.60
N SER A 752 12.03 -21.12 -33.06
CA SER A 752 12.65 -21.18 -31.74
C SER A 752 11.63 -21.10 -30.60
N ALA A 753 10.42 -20.62 -30.88
CA ALA A 753 9.36 -20.52 -29.90
C ALA A 753 8.83 -21.93 -29.54
N PRO A 754 8.75 -22.29 -28.25
CA PRO A 754 8.21 -23.57 -27.79
C PRO A 754 6.70 -23.75 -28.06
N PHE A 755 5.98 -22.67 -28.37
CA PHE A 755 4.54 -22.57 -28.57
C PHE A 755 4.22 -21.43 -29.55
N ASP A 756 2.96 -21.35 -30.01
CA ASP A 756 2.49 -20.28 -30.91
C ASP A 756 2.63 -18.91 -30.25
N VAL A 757 3.18 -17.95 -30.99
CA VAL A 757 3.41 -16.59 -30.51
C VAL A 757 2.10 -15.80 -30.51
N ARG A 758 1.76 -15.17 -29.38
CA ARG A 758 0.49 -14.46 -29.21
C ARG A 758 0.69 -13.04 -28.70
N PHE A 759 -0.02 -12.08 -29.30
CA PHE A 759 -0.03 -10.69 -28.84
C PHE A 759 -1.30 -9.96 -29.25
N GLY A 760 -1.57 -8.83 -28.59
CA GLY A 760 -2.60 -7.88 -28.98
C GLY A 760 -2.01 -6.66 -29.69
N ILE A 761 -2.74 -6.08 -30.63
CA ILE A 761 -2.47 -4.74 -31.19
C ILE A 761 -3.66 -3.83 -30.86
N ASP A 762 -3.40 -2.58 -30.46
CA ASP A 762 -4.45 -1.57 -30.30
C ASP A 762 -3.96 -0.11 -30.47
N ASP A 763 -4.89 0.84 -30.32
CA ASP A 763 -4.68 2.30 -30.32
C ASP A 763 -3.87 2.79 -31.53
N LEU A 764 -4.18 2.25 -32.71
CA LEU A 764 -3.47 2.53 -33.95
C LEU A 764 -3.89 3.91 -34.47
N ARG A 765 -2.98 4.87 -34.47
CA ARG A 765 -3.26 6.27 -34.79
C ARG A 765 -2.11 7.03 -35.44
N LEU A 766 -2.44 8.15 -36.07
CA LEU A 766 -1.48 9.19 -36.47
C LEU A 766 -1.55 10.37 -35.49
N GLU A 767 -0.41 10.93 -35.08
CA GLU A 767 -0.35 12.09 -34.18
C GLU A 767 0.73 13.13 -34.54
#